data_AF-A0A2K8KVB5-F1
#
_entry.id   AF-A0A2K8KVB5-F1
#
_cell.length_a   1.000
_cell.length_b   1.000
_cell.length_c   1.000
_cell.angle_alpha   90.00
_cell.angle_beta   90.00
_cell.angle_gamma   90.00
#
_symmetry.space_group_name_H-M   'P 1'
#
loop_
_entity.id
_entity.type
_entity.pdbx_description
1 polymer ?
#
loop_
_entity_poly.entity_id
_entity_poly.type
_entity_poly.pdbx_seq_one_letter_code
_entity_poly.pdbx_strand_id
1 'polypeptide(L)'
;MKIIIVGGVAGGATAAARIRRNDETAEIVLVERGQYISFANCGLPYHISGIIEEREQLLVTSEEAFKERYRVDVRSRTEAIGIDRKARTMRLRNLATGDETDEPYDKLLLSPGAEPVRPKLPGIDSSRIFGLRNIPDLDRIMAHLKEHNPRRAVVIGGGFIGIEVAENLHDKGIFTTLVEGADQILTPLDYGMAAIVHSHMRDKNVELYLNDKVEQFEEKDDHTVVYLGSGRRLQADLVVLAIGVRPETTLARAANLELGSTGGIKVNGHLQTSDPDIYAVGDAIEVTQTISGQQVLIPLAGPANRQGRMAADNIIFGNSKVYRGTQGTSILKAFDLAAATTGLNEKQLNAAGIPFLSCITHSGSHASYYPGAKQISLKLLFTDKGQILGAQAVGADGADKRIDVIATAIHGNLKVEDLADLELAYAPPFGSAKDPINIAGYVATNILNGSHDMIEWKELRASLGAKDPEMQLIDVRTAEEFGFGSIPTARNIDVNHLRERLDELDPNKAVILFCQIGLRGYLAYRILTQHGFTQVRNLSGGYKSYSWAVEKQANPDIFDYEDIKRRSPQEVEAERSGSCAVSAAMVAPGTTGELHTLNAVGLQCPGPIMKTYKAMEALDAGELLEVTASDPAFGCDIRAWAKKTGNDLLSVKAEKGLVIVLLRKVATAPVATAAAPVEKDKLTLVVFSDDLDKVMASMIIANGALAMGKPVSLFFTFWGLDVIRRVDAPHLNKPMMDRMFSTMLPSDADHLNTISKMDMHGLGAKMIRKVMHDKGVETPGNLLHSLVEGGAQLIACQMSMDVMGIQKEELIDGVDIGGVAAFLGEAGESGTTLFI
;
A
#
# COMPACT_ATOMS: atom_id res chain seq x y z
N MET A 1 11.91 -16.27 -49.15
CA MET A 1 10.69 -16.80 -48.48
C MET A 1 9.72 -15.64 -48.31
N LYS A 2 8.42 -15.82 -48.59
CA LYS A 2 7.39 -14.78 -48.45
C LYS A 2 6.63 -14.92 -47.13
N ILE A 3 6.63 -13.87 -46.33
CA ILE A 3 6.11 -13.85 -44.97
C ILE A 3 5.07 -12.73 -44.86
N ILE A 4 3.83 -13.09 -44.52
CA ILE A 4 2.76 -12.12 -44.22
C ILE A 4 2.65 -11.98 -42.70
N ILE A 5 2.46 -10.75 -42.22
CA ILE A 5 2.32 -10.42 -40.81
C ILE A 5 1.07 -9.55 -40.64
N VAL A 6 0.14 -9.96 -39.79
CA VAL A 6 -1.13 -9.25 -39.52
C VAL A 6 -1.04 -8.53 -38.18
N GLY A 7 -1.20 -7.22 -38.17
CA GLY A 7 -1.06 -6.34 -37.01
C GLY A 7 0.29 -5.63 -36.99
N GLY A 8 0.28 -4.32 -37.24
CA GLY A 8 1.45 -3.46 -37.42
C GLY A 8 2.06 -2.90 -36.13
N VAL A 9 1.65 -3.39 -34.96
CA VAL A 9 2.05 -2.85 -33.64
C VAL A 9 2.98 -3.84 -32.90
N ALA A 10 2.87 -3.99 -31.58
CA ALA A 10 3.92 -4.54 -30.70
C ALA A 10 4.50 -5.91 -31.11
N GLY A 11 3.67 -6.89 -31.45
CA GLY A 11 4.12 -8.21 -31.86
C GLY A 11 4.64 -8.22 -33.31
N GLY A 12 3.79 -7.80 -34.25
CA GLY A 12 4.07 -7.89 -35.69
C GLY A 12 5.19 -6.98 -36.18
N ALA A 13 5.30 -5.73 -35.75
CA ALA A 13 6.39 -4.85 -36.16
C ALA A 13 7.75 -5.32 -35.62
N THR A 14 7.80 -5.76 -34.36
CA THR A 14 9.01 -6.35 -33.76
C THR A 14 9.42 -7.65 -34.46
N ALA A 15 8.46 -8.45 -34.91
CA ALA A 15 8.72 -9.61 -35.75
C ALA A 15 9.26 -9.21 -37.14
N ALA A 16 8.58 -8.32 -37.87
CA ALA A 16 8.98 -7.84 -39.19
C ALA A 16 10.41 -7.28 -39.21
N ALA A 17 10.72 -6.40 -38.26
CA ALA A 17 12.04 -5.81 -38.11
C ALA A 17 13.11 -6.86 -37.73
N ARG A 18 12.76 -7.92 -36.98
CA ARG A 18 13.68 -9.01 -36.65
C ARG A 18 13.91 -9.96 -37.82
N ILE A 19 12.86 -10.29 -38.59
CA ILE A 19 12.94 -11.11 -39.81
C ILE A 19 13.98 -10.52 -40.78
N ARG A 20 13.87 -9.22 -41.11
CA ARG A 20 14.86 -8.53 -41.97
C ARG A 20 16.29 -8.64 -41.44
N ARG A 21 16.48 -8.51 -40.11
CA ARG A 21 17.80 -8.64 -39.47
C ARG A 21 18.32 -10.08 -39.37
N ASN A 22 17.54 -11.07 -39.80
CA ASN A 22 17.91 -12.48 -39.86
C ASN A 22 18.07 -12.97 -41.32
N ASP A 23 17.29 -12.44 -42.25
CA ASP A 23 17.27 -12.82 -43.67
C ASP A 23 16.96 -11.59 -44.56
N GLU A 24 17.93 -11.19 -45.40
CA GLU A 24 17.75 -10.13 -46.40
C GLU A 24 17.04 -10.61 -47.70
N THR A 25 16.87 -11.92 -47.87
CA THR A 25 16.13 -12.52 -49.00
C THR A 25 14.65 -12.81 -48.66
N ALA A 26 14.22 -12.48 -47.44
CA ALA A 26 12.82 -12.51 -47.04
C ALA A 26 12.02 -11.41 -47.77
N GLU A 27 10.90 -11.79 -48.36
CA GLU A 27 9.84 -10.88 -48.76
C GLU A 27 8.88 -10.78 -47.57
N ILE A 28 8.69 -9.56 -47.05
CA ILE A 28 7.97 -9.33 -45.78
C ILE A 28 6.84 -8.35 -46.05
N VAL A 29 5.59 -8.78 -45.87
CA VAL A 29 4.40 -7.93 -45.99
C VAL A 29 3.82 -7.71 -44.58
N LEU A 30 3.71 -6.45 -44.15
CA LEU A 30 3.15 -6.08 -42.86
C LEU A 30 1.81 -5.37 -43.06
N VAL A 31 0.73 -6.03 -42.67
CA VAL A 31 -0.66 -5.61 -42.88
C VAL A 31 -1.21 -4.99 -41.59
N GLU A 32 -1.71 -3.76 -41.68
CA GLU A 32 -2.39 -3.07 -40.58
C GLU A 32 -3.69 -2.44 -41.10
N ARG A 33 -4.81 -2.65 -40.38
CA ARG A 33 -6.11 -2.08 -40.75
C ARG A 33 -6.27 -0.64 -40.30
N GLY A 34 -5.56 -0.24 -39.24
CA GLY A 34 -5.43 1.15 -38.84
C GLY A 34 -4.59 1.97 -39.81
N GLN A 35 -4.56 3.28 -39.61
CA GLN A 35 -3.69 4.20 -40.35
C GLN A 35 -2.23 4.20 -39.87
N TYR A 36 -1.95 3.68 -38.67
CA TYR A 36 -0.66 3.84 -38.01
C TYR A 36 -0.09 2.49 -37.60
N ILE A 37 1.16 2.22 -38.00
CA ILE A 37 1.97 1.13 -37.44
C ILE A 37 2.70 1.61 -36.18
N SER A 38 3.08 0.68 -35.30
CA SER A 38 4.04 0.90 -34.20
C SER A 38 3.77 2.10 -33.28
N PHE A 39 2.51 2.53 -33.13
CA PHE A 39 2.16 3.63 -32.23
C PHE A 39 2.20 3.21 -30.75
N ALA A 40 2.44 4.17 -29.86
CA ALA A 40 2.56 3.97 -28.43
C ALA A 40 1.19 3.84 -27.76
N ASN A 41 0.57 2.65 -27.81
CA ASN A 41 -0.71 2.34 -27.18
C ASN A 41 -0.77 2.77 -25.70
N CYS A 42 0.31 2.55 -24.95
CA CYS A 42 0.41 2.92 -23.54
C CYS A 42 0.57 4.44 -23.31
N GLY A 43 0.93 5.21 -24.34
CA GLY A 43 1.01 6.67 -24.27
C GLY A 43 -0.34 7.36 -24.44
N LEU A 44 -1.37 6.66 -24.93
CA LEU A 44 -2.66 7.27 -25.29
C LEU A 44 -3.34 8.00 -24.10
N PRO A 45 -3.39 7.47 -22.87
CA PRO A 45 -3.98 8.19 -21.74
C PRO A 45 -3.22 9.47 -21.40
N TYR A 46 -1.88 9.45 -21.48
CA TYR A 46 -1.02 10.57 -21.10
C TYR A 46 -1.08 11.77 -22.06
N HIS A 47 -1.64 11.59 -23.26
CA HIS A 47 -2.00 12.69 -24.16
C HIS A 47 -3.35 13.35 -23.78
N ILE A 48 -4.23 12.65 -23.04
CA ILE A 48 -5.53 13.19 -22.61
C ILE A 48 -5.32 14.36 -21.64
N SER A 49 -4.44 14.23 -20.64
CA SER A 49 -4.05 15.33 -19.76
C SER A 49 -3.29 16.41 -20.53
N GLY A 50 -2.31 15.98 -21.34
CA GLY A 50 -1.30 16.80 -21.98
C GLY A 50 0.12 16.54 -21.45
N ILE A 51 0.32 15.53 -20.59
CA ILE A 51 1.66 15.09 -20.13
C ILE A 51 2.54 14.66 -21.32
N ILE A 52 1.95 14.06 -22.35
CA ILE A 52 2.52 13.98 -23.69
C ILE A 52 1.86 15.08 -24.53
N GLU A 53 2.50 16.24 -24.65
CA GLU A 53 1.92 17.41 -25.34
C GLU A 53 1.72 17.16 -26.84
N GLU A 54 2.73 16.60 -27.51
CA GLU A 54 2.74 16.38 -28.96
C GLU A 54 2.15 15.00 -29.31
N ARG A 55 1.05 14.99 -30.06
CA ARG A 55 0.41 13.76 -30.58
C ARG A 55 1.38 12.91 -31.40
N GLU A 56 2.31 13.56 -32.09
CA GLU A 56 3.29 12.95 -32.98
C GLU A 56 4.32 12.09 -32.20
N GLN A 57 4.57 12.36 -30.92
CA GLN A 57 5.42 11.51 -30.06
C GLN A 57 4.82 10.11 -29.83
N LEU A 58 3.51 9.94 -30.04
CA LEU A 58 2.85 8.63 -30.01
C LEU A 58 3.14 7.78 -31.26
N LEU A 59 3.70 8.37 -32.32
CA LEU A 59 3.95 7.72 -33.61
C LEU A 59 5.44 7.34 -33.76
N VAL A 60 5.85 6.25 -33.10
CA VAL A 60 7.27 5.84 -32.94
C VAL A 60 8.02 5.61 -34.26
N THR A 61 7.31 5.31 -35.36
CA THR A 61 7.85 5.30 -36.72
C THR A 61 6.72 5.47 -37.74
N SER A 62 7.02 6.08 -38.89
CA SER A 62 6.14 6.05 -40.07
C SER A 62 6.32 4.77 -40.89
N GLU A 63 5.42 4.53 -41.86
CA GLU A 63 5.50 3.41 -42.80
C GLU A 63 6.72 3.54 -43.73
N GLU A 64 7.00 4.76 -44.20
CA GLU A 64 8.13 5.07 -45.08
C GLU A 64 9.45 4.81 -44.38
N ALA A 65 9.63 5.32 -43.15
CA ALA A 65 10.82 5.11 -42.35
C ALA A 65 11.04 3.62 -42.01
N PHE A 66 9.96 2.86 -41.81
CA PHE A 66 10.04 1.41 -41.58
C PHE A 66 10.37 0.64 -42.86
N LYS A 67 9.80 1.03 -44.01
CA LYS A 67 10.03 0.45 -45.34
C LYS A 67 11.44 0.73 -45.85
N GLU A 68 11.97 1.94 -45.65
CA GLU A 68 13.36 2.30 -45.96
C GLU A 68 14.34 1.51 -45.08
N ARG A 69 14.14 1.52 -43.75
CA ARG A 69 15.06 0.90 -42.79
C ARG A 69 15.05 -0.63 -42.83
N TYR A 70 13.89 -1.25 -43.06
CA TYR A 70 13.73 -2.71 -42.94
C TYR A 70 13.25 -3.40 -44.22
N ARG A 71 13.06 -2.71 -45.35
CA ARG A 71 12.61 -3.29 -46.63
C ARG A 71 11.40 -4.21 -46.43
N VAL A 72 10.43 -3.72 -45.66
CA VAL A 72 9.14 -4.37 -45.40
C VAL A 72 8.10 -3.68 -46.26
N ASP A 73 7.28 -4.45 -46.96
CA ASP A 73 6.10 -3.92 -47.64
C ASP A 73 4.99 -3.68 -46.61
N VAL A 74 5.00 -2.49 -46.01
CA VAL A 74 3.95 -2.05 -45.09
C VAL A 74 2.71 -1.65 -45.90
N ARG A 75 1.55 -2.13 -45.45
CA ARG A 75 0.23 -1.83 -46.01
C ARG A 75 -0.71 -1.44 -44.86
N SER A 76 -0.72 -0.16 -44.49
CA SER A 76 -1.77 0.38 -43.60
C SER A 76 -3.13 0.43 -44.31
N ARG A 77 -4.19 0.75 -43.53
CA ARG A 77 -5.59 0.76 -43.97
C ARG A 77 -5.99 -0.49 -44.77
N THR A 78 -5.37 -1.63 -44.47
CA THR A 78 -5.56 -2.90 -45.16
C THR A 78 -5.93 -3.96 -44.13
N GLU A 79 -7.12 -4.53 -44.23
CA GLU A 79 -7.59 -5.55 -43.29
C GLU A 79 -7.39 -6.95 -43.87
N ALA A 80 -6.80 -7.85 -43.07
CA ALA A 80 -6.84 -9.27 -43.35
C ALA A 80 -8.25 -9.79 -43.02
N ILE A 81 -8.93 -10.40 -44.00
CA ILE A 81 -10.35 -10.82 -43.88
C ILE A 81 -10.59 -12.32 -44.08
N GLY A 82 -9.57 -13.10 -44.46
CA GLY A 82 -9.68 -14.56 -44.58
C GLY A 82 -8.35 -15.24 -44.86
N ILE A 83 -8.23 -16.53 -44.52
CA ILE A 83 -7.01 -17.34 -44.72
C ILE A 83 -7.41 -18.66 -45.37
N ASP A 84 -6.96 -18.93 -46.59
CA ASP A 84 -7.02 -20.27 -47.17
C ASP A 84 -5.70 -21.00 -46.89
N ARG A 85 -5.76 -21.91 -45.90
CA ARG A 85 -4.62 -22.73 -45.47
C ARG A 85 -4.19 -23.79 -46.49
N LYS A 86 -5.05 -24.17 -47.44
CA LYS A 86 -4.74 -25.15 -48.50
C LYS A 86 -4.09 -24.47 -49.70
N ALA A 87 -4.58 -23.29 -50.08
CA ALA A 87 -3.96 -22.46 -51.11
C ALA A 87 -2.72 -21.70 -50.60
N ARG A 88 -2.56 -21.58 -49.28
CA ARG A 88 -1.60 -20.69 -48.59
C ARG A 88 -1.74 -19.24 -49.05
N THR A 89 -2.97 -18.74 -49.04
CA THR A 89 -3.29 -17.34 -49.36
C THR A 89 -3.98 -16.63 -48.20
N MET A 90 -3.67 -15.34 -48.06
CA MET A 90 -4.32 -14.41 -47.16
C MET A 90 -5.17 -13.47 -47.99
N ARG A 91 -6.47 -13.38 -47.71
CA ARG A 91 -7.33 -12.37 -48.33
C ARG A 91 -7.19 -11.04 -47.60
N LEU A 92 -6.75 -10.03 -48.33
CA LEU A 92 -6.57 -8.66 -47.88
C LEU A 92 -7.65 -7.78 -48.51
N ARG A 93 -8.21 -6.83 -47.75
CA ARG A 93 -9.08 -5.76 -48.26
C ARG A 93 -8.46 -4.40 -48.00
N ASN A 94 -8.30 -3.59 -49.03
CA ASN A 94 -7.96 -2.18 -48.88
C ASN A 94 -9.19 -1.41 -48.39
N LEU A 95 -9.13 -0.79 -47.21
CA LEU A 95 -10.26 -0.09 -46.59
C LEU A 95 -10.50 1.31 -47.17
N ALA A 96 -9.62 1.83 -48.01
CA ALA A 96 -9.78 3.11 -48.70
C ALA A 96 -10.43 2.96 -50.09
N THR A 97 -10.22 1.83 -50.78
CA THR A 97 -10.81 1.57 -52.11
C THR A 97 -11.91 0.50 -52.12
N GLY A 98 -11.88 -0.43 -51.15
CA GLY A 98 -12.74 -1.61 -51.10
C GLY A 98 -12.19 -2.83 -51.86
N ASP A 99 -11.05 -2.70 -52.56
CA ASP A 99 -10.46 -3.80 -53.34
C ASP A 99 -10.03 -4.99 -52.46
N GLU A 100 -10.28 -6.21 -52.94
CA GLU A 100 -9.86 -7.46 -52.29
C GLU A 100 -8.80 -8.20 -53.12
N THR A 101 -7.75 -8.70 -52.48
CA THR A 101 -6.67 -9.47 -53.10
C THR A 101 -6.31 -10.72 -52.28
N ASP A 102 -6.08 -11.85 -52.96
CA ASP A 102 -5.54 -13.07 -52.33
C ASP A 102 -4.01 -13.10 -52.46
N GLU A 103 -3.31 -12.76 -51.37
CA GLU A 103 -1.85 -12.66 -51.30
C GLU A 103 -1.24 -14.01 -50.84
N PRO A 104 -0.34 -14.64 -51.62
CA PRO A 104 0.27 -15.92 -51.23
C PRO A 104 1.33 -15.77 -50.13
N TYR A 105 1.51 -16.80 -49.31
CA TYR A 105 2.55 -16.85 -48.26
C TYR A 105 3.26 -18.20 -48.16
N ASP A 106 4.55 -18.18 -47.80
CA ASP A 106 5.26 -19.37 -47.29
C ASP A 106 5.03 -19.52 -45.78
N LYS A 107 4.98 -18.40 -45.05
CA LYS A 107 4.70 -18.33 -43.60
C LYS A 107 3.80 -17.14 -43.27
N LEU A 108 2.98 -17.30 -42.24
CA LEU A 108 2.07 -16.27 -41.73
C LEU A 108 2.30 -16.04 -40.23
N LEU A 109 2.18 -14.79 -39.78
CA LEU A 109 2.19 -14.41 -38.37
C LEU A 109 0.95 -13.58 -38.03
N LEU A 110 0.16 -14.05 -37.06
CA LEU A 110 -1.01 -13.36 -36.53
C LEU A 110 -0.65 -12.59 -35.25
N SER A 111 -0.75 -11.27 -35.28
CA SER A 111 -0.61 -10.37 -34.13
C SER A 111 -1.76 -9.33 -34.02
N PRO A 112 -3.05 -9.69 -34.23
CA PRO A 112 -4.16 -8.72 -34.25
C PRO A 112 -4.50 -8.11 -32.88
N GLY A 113 -3.89 -8.63 -31.80
CA GLY A 113 -4.07 -8.14 -30.43
C GLY A 113 -5.44 -8.47 -29.85
N ALA A 114 -5.98 -7.56 -29.03
CA ALA A 114 -7.26 -7.70 -28.36
C ALA A 114 -8.14 -6.45 -28.57
N GLU A 115 -9.46 -6.62 -28.44
CA GLU A 115 -10.47 -5.59 -28.66
C GLU A 115 -11.15 -5.20 -27.32
N PRO A 116 -11.42 -3.91 -27.05
CA PRO A 116 -12.19 -3.47 -25.89
C PRO A 116 -13.57 -4.14 -25.80
N VAL A 117 -13.96 -4.55 -24.59
CA VAL A 117 -15.27 -5.17 -24.36
C VAL A 117 -16.36 -4.10 -24.39
N ARG A 118 -17.21 -4.10 -25.42
CA ARG A 118 -18.43 -3.28 -25.52
C ARG A 118 -19.67 -4.14 -25.20
N PRO A 119 -20.28 -4.02 -24.01
CA PRO A 119 -21.44 -4.81 -23.61
C PRO A 119 -22.73 -4.33 -24.30
N LYS A 120 -23.74 -5.19 -24.40
CA LYS A 120 -25.03 -4.85 -25.02
C LYS A 120 -25.98 -4.17 -24.02
N LEU A 121 -25.60 -2.98 -23.54
CA LEU A 121 -26.40 -2.16 -22.63
C LEU A 121 -27.27 -1.16 -23.42
N PRO A 122 -28.51 -0.86 -23.02
CA PRO A 122 -29.31 0.17 -23.67
C PRO A 122 -28.61 1.53 -23.63
N GLY A 123 -28.66 2.29 -24.73
CA GLY A 123 -28.07 3.62 -24.85
C GLY A 123 -26.54 3.67 -25.00
N ILE A 124 -25.83 2.53 -25.03
CA ILE A 124 -24.35 2.51 -25.10
C ILE A 124 -23.76 3.17 -26.36
N ASP A 125 -24.58 3.34 -27.41
CA ASP A 125 -24.22 3.98 -28.68
C ASP A 125 -24.45 5.51 -28.69
N SER A 126 -24.66 6.12 -27.52
CA SER A 126 -24.60 7.58 -27.34
C SER A 126 -23.28 8.17 -27.83
N SER A 127 -23.37 9.37 -28.40
CA SER A 127 -22.24 10.16 -28.91
C SER A 127 -21.13 10.42 -27.88
N ARG A 128 -21.48 10.39 -26.58
CA ARG A 128 -20.61 10.71 -25.44
C ARG A 128 -19.89 9.49 -24.85
N ILE A 129 -20.06 8.29 -25.41
CA ILE A 129 -19.54 7.02 -24.87
C ILE A 129 -18.37 6.48 -25.70
N PHE A 130 -17.17 6.66 -25.17
CA PHE A 130 -15.91 6.33 -25.81
C PHE A 130 -15.30 5.03 -25.25
N GLY A 131 -14.33 4.48 -25.98
CA GLY A 131 -13.35 3.52 -25.48
C GLY A 131 -11.96 3.96 -25.95
N LEU A 132 -10.89 3.34 -25.48
CA LEU A 132 -9.52 3.72 -25.82
C LEU A 132 -8.67 2.49 -26.19
N ARG A 133 -8.30 2.36 -27.47
CA ARG A 133 -7.38 1.32 -27.99
C ARG A 133 -6.32 1.90 -28.93
N ASN A 134 -6.68 2.88 -29.75
CA ASN A 134 -5.85 3.37 -30.86
C ASN A 134 -5.87 4.90 -30.99
N ILE A 135 -5.04 5.44 -31.90
CA ILE A 135 -4.94 6.87 -32.18
C ILE A 135 -6.30 7.48 -32.60
N PRO A 136 -7.08 6.92 -33.56
CA PRO A 136 -8.46 7.38 -33.82
C PRO A 136 -9.44 7.38 -32.63
N ASP A 137 -9.26 6.52 -31.63
CA ASP A 137 -10.06 6.59 -30.40
C ASP A 137 -9.69 7.81 -29.54
N LEU A 138 -8.38 8.02 -29.37
CA LEU A 138 -7.82 9.18 -28.68
C LEU A 138 -8.21 10.49 -29.38
N ASP A 139 -8.09 10.54 -30.72
CA ASP A 139 -8.46 11.70 -31.53
C ASP A 139 -9.93 12.09 -31.33
N ARG A 140 -10.83 11.10 -31.20
CA ARG A 140 -12.26 11.34 -30.89
C ARG A 140 -12.49 11.88 -29.47
N ILE A 141 -11.76 11.36 -28.48
CA ILE A 141 -11.82 11.89 -27.11
C ILE A 141 -11.28 13.33 -27.07
N MET A 142 -10.16 13.61 -27.74
CA MET A 142 -9.55 14.94 -27.79
C MET A 142 -10.40 15.96 -28.55
N ALA A 143 -11.09 15.54 -29.63
CA ALA A 143 -12.10 16.35 -30.29
C ALA A 143 -13.26 16.70 -29.34
N HIS A 144 -13.85 15.69 -28.67
CA HIS A 144 -14.95 15.90 -27.73
C HIS A 144 -14.57 16.84 -26.56
N LEU A 145 -13.37 16.65 -26.01
CA LEU A 145 -12.80 17.52 -24.96
C LEU A 145 -12.70 18.98 -25.42
N LYS A 146 -12.27 19.21 -26.67
CA LYS A 146 -12.09 20.55 -27.25
C LYS A 146 -13.41 21.22 -27.67
N GLU A 147 -14.36 20.44 -28.17
CA GLU A 147 -15.62 20.94 -28.74
C GLU A 147 -16.68 21.20 -27.66
N HIS A 148 -16.76 20.34 -26.65
CA HIS A 148 -17.82 20.38 -25.63
C HIS A 148 -17.35 20.86 -24.26
N ASN A 149 -16.03 20.97 -24.03
CA ASN A 149 -15.42 21.32 -22.74
C ASN A 149 -16.10 20.60 -21.54
N PRO A 150 -16.17 19.25 -21.56
CA PRO A 150 -16.92 18.46 -20.60
C PRO A 150 -16.35 18.62 -19.19
N ARG A 151 -17.22 18.69 -18.18
CA ARG A 151 -16.84 18.98 -16.79
C ARG A 151 -17.00 17.78 -15.87
N ARG A 152 -17.80 16.79 -16.28
CA ARG A 152 -18.14 15.57 -15.55
C ARG A 152 -17.78 14.35 -16.40
N ALA A 153 -16.91 13.48 -15.91
CA ALA A 153 -16.52 12.25 -16.58
C ALA A 153 -16.88 11.01 -15.75
N VAL A 154 -17.39 9.97 -16.41
CA VAL A 154 -17.59 8.64 -15.79
C VAL A 154 -16.72 7.62 -16.53
N VAL A 155 -15.75 7.06 -15.83
CA VAL A 155 -14.90 5.95 -16.31
C VAL A 155 -15.45 4.63 -15.75
N ILE A 156 -15.65 3.65 -16.62
CA ILE A 156 -16.29 2.38 -16.26
C ILE A 156 -15.26 1.27 -16.39
N GLY A 157 -14.96 0.60 -15.27
CA GLY A 157 -13.90 -0.39 -15.11
C GLY A 157 -12.65 0.19 -14.44
N GLY A 158 -12.27 -0.37 -13.30
CA GLY A 158 -11.07 -0.03 -12.50
C GLY A 158 -9.82 -0.82 -12.87
N GLY A 159 -9.73 -1.33 -14.11
CA GLY A 159 -8.49 -1.93 -14.64
C GLY A 159 -7.44 -0.87 -14.98
N PHE A 160 -6.23 -1.29 -15.39
CA PHE A 160 -5.10 -0.38 -15.66
C PHE A 160 -5.48 0.84 -16.51
N ILE A 161 -6.06 0.61 -17.69
CA ILE A 161 -6.52 1.66 -18.62
C ILE A 161 -7.55 2.59 -17.97
N GLY A 162 -8.41 2.07 -17.09
CA GLY A 162 -9.44 2.86 -16.41
C GLY A 162 -8.86 3.80 -15.36
N ILE A 163 -7.84 3.36 -14.62
CA ILE A 163 -7.12 4.24 -13.69
C ILE A 163 -6.31 5.29 -14.46
N GLU A 164 -5.57 4.90 -15.50
CA GLU A 164 -4.80 5.84 -16.33
C GLU A 164 -5.71 6.89 -16.99
N VAL A 165 -6.89 6.50 -17.50
CA VAL A 165 -7.86 7.46 -18.07
C VAL A 165 -8.48 8.34 -16.98
N ALA A 166 -8.84 7.79 -15.83
CA ALA A 166 -9.41 8.58 -14.73
C ALA A 166 -8.41 9.61 -14.17
N GLU A 167 -7.14 9.22 -14.04
CA GLU A 167 -6.03 10.11 -13.69
C GLU A 167 -5.89 11.23 -14.72
N ASN A 168 -5.79 10.91 -16.01
CA ASN A 168 -5.51 11.92 -17.03
C ASN A 168 -6.71 12.83 -17.35
N LEU A 169 -7.94 12.42 -17.02
CA LEU A 169 -9.12 13.29 -17.04
C LEU A 169 -9.17 14.22 -15.79
N HIS A 170 -8.85 13.69 -14.61
CA HIS A 170 -8.73 14.49 -13.39
C HIS A 170 -7.62 15.55 -13.51
N ASP A 171 -6.44 15.18 -14.00
CA ASP A 171 -5.31 16.11 -14.21
C ASP A 171 -5.65 17.19 -15.25
N LYS A 172 -6.60 16.92 -16.17
CA LYS A 172 -7.19 17.93 -17.08
C LYS A 172 -8.22 18.86 -16.41
N GLY A 173 -8.52 18.66 -15.13
CA GLY A 173 -9.47 19.45 -14.35
C GLY A 173 -10.94 19.02 -14.46
N ILE A 174 -11.20 17.78 -14.88
CA ILE A 174 -12.56 17.24 -15.06
C ILE A 174 -12.96 16.47 -13.80
N PHE A 175 -14.15 16.76 -13.25
CA PHE A 175 -14.71 16.01 -12.12
C PHE A 175 -14.95 14.56 -12.56
N THR A 176 -14.12 13.67 -12.03
CA THR A 176 -13.98 12.31 -12.55
C THR A 176 -14.51 11.29 -11.55
N THR A 177 -15.40 10.45 -12.06
CA THR A 177 -16.06 9.37 -11.33
C THR A 177 -15.63 8.04 -11.93
N LEU A 178 -15.28 7.06 -11.10
CA LEU A 178 -14.94 5.71 -11.53
C LEU A 178 -15.94 4.70 -10.97
N VAL A 179 -16.45 3.83 -11.85
CA VAL A 179 -17.42 2.78 -11.52
C VAL A 179 -16.79 1.41 -11.78
N GLU A 180 -16.66 0.59 -10.75
CA GLU A 180 -16.18 -0.80 -10.83
C GLU A 180 -17.20 -1.78 -10.20
N GLY A 181 -17.44 -2.88 -10.92
CA GLY A 181 -18.40 -3.91 -10.55
C GLY A 181 -17.87 -4.99 -9.60
N ALA A 182 -16.56 -4.98 -9.34
CA ALA A 182 -15.90 -5.70 -8.25
C ALA A 182 -15.82 -4.86 -6.96
N ASP A 183 -15.37 -5.49 -5.88
CA ASP A 183 -15.13 -4.87 -4.57
C ASP A 183 -13.84 -4.03 -4.50
N GLN A 184 -13.01 -4.10 -5.53
CA GLN A 184 -11.75 -3.36 -5.66
C GLN A 184 -11.45 -2.97 -7.12
N ILE A 185 -10.76 -1.84 -7.30
CA ILE A 185 -10.00 -1.57 -8.52
C ILE A 185 -8.78 -2.51 -8.63
N LEU A 186 -8.10 -2.48 -9.77
CA LEU A 186 -6.82 -3.14 -10.02
C LEU A 186 -6.82 -4.61 -9.56
N THR A 187 -7.72 -5.40 -10.13
CA THR A 187 -7.88 -6.83 -9.80
C THR A 187 -6.63 -7.71 -9.90
N PRO A 188 -5.53 -7.36 -10.63
CA PRO A 188 -4.23 -8.03 -10.51
C PRO A 188 -3.54 -7.87 -9.14
N LEU A 189 -3.87 -6.82 -8.37
CA LEU A 189 -3.50 -6.67 -6.96
C LEU A 189 -4.54 -7.38 -6.07
N ASP A 190 -4.13 -7.85 -4.89
CA ASP A 190 -5.07 -8.25 -3.85
C ASP A 190 -5.68 -7.03 -3.17
N TYR A 191 -6.89 -7.20 -2.62
CA TYR A 191 -7.72 -6.12 -2.05
C TYR A 191 -6.95 -5.19 -1.10
N GLY A 192 -6.15 -5.73 -0.17
CA GLY A 192 -5.38 -4.93 0.79
C GLY A 192 -4.27 -4.06 0.16
N MET A 193 -3.81 -4.38 -1.05
CA MET A 193 -2.86 -3.57 -1.82
C MET A 193 -3.60 -2.58 -2.73
N ALA A 194 -4.74 -2.99 -3.32
CA ALA A 194 -5.62 -2.09 -4.07
C ALA A 194 -6.23 -0.99 -3.19
N ALA A 195 -6.49 -1.28 -1.90
CA ALA A 195 -7.00 -0.33 -0.92
C ALA A 195 -6.11 0.90 -0.71
N ILE A 196 -4.79 0.72 -0.83
CA ILE A 196 -3.81 1.82 -0.79
C ILE A 196 -4.08 2.79 -1.95
N VAL A 197 -4.38 2.25 -3.13
CA VAL A 197 -4.72 3.02 -4.33
C VAL A 197 -6.13 3.62 -4.23
N HIS A 198 -7.11 2.90 -3.63
CA HIS A 198 -8.42 3.49 -3.31
C HIS A 198 -8.26 4.74 -2.44
N SER A 199 -7.48 4.68 -1.34
CA SER A 199 -7.24 5.86 -0.49
C SER A 199 -6.68 7.00 -1.32
N HIS A 200 -5.61 6.75 -2.08
CA HIS A 200 -4.95 7.80 -2.86
C HIS A 200 -5.88 8.45 -3.90
N MET A 201 -6.76 7.67 -4.54
CA MET A 201 -7.77 8.21 -5.46
C MET A 201 -8.85 9.03 -4.75
N ARG A 202 -9.27 8.64 -3.54
CA ARG A 202 -10.19 9.45 -2.71
C ARG A 202 -9.51 10.73 -2.20
N ASP A 203 -8.24 10.66 -1.82
CA ASP A 203 -7.42 11.81 -1.42
C ASP A 203 -7.18 12.79 -2.59
N LYS A 204 -7.32 12.32 -3.83
CA LYS A 204 -7.36 13.12 -5.08
C LYS A 204 -8.76 13.58 -5.47
N ASN A 205 -9.79 13.35 -4.64
CA ASN A 205 -11.19 13.68 -4.96
C ASN A 205 -11.71 13.04 -6.26
N VAL A 206 -11.25 11.83 -6.62
CA VAL A 206 -11.96 10.99 -7.60
C VAL A 206 -13.13 10.32 -6.88
N GLU A 207 -14.33 10.36 -7.46
CA GLU A 207 -15.51 9.69 -6.92
C GLU A 207 -15.48 8.19 -7.26
N LEU A 208 -15.41 7.30 -6.27
CA LEU A 208 -15.33 5.85 -6.46
C LEU A 208 -16.65 5.15 -6.12
N TYR A 209 -17.22 4.47 -7.12
CA TYR A 209 -18.27 3.46 -6.96
C TYR A 209 -17.66 2.06 -7.11
N LEU A 210 -17.85 1.22 -6.10
CA LEU A 210 -17.36 -0.16 -6.04
C LEU A 210 -18.54 -1.11 -5.73
N ASN A 211 -18.46 -2.36 -6.18
CA ASN A 211 -19.55 -3.35 -6.18
C ASN A 211 -20.79 -2.92 -7.00
N ASP A 212 -20.64 -1.99 -7.96
CA ASP A 212 -21.77 -1.45 -8.70
C ASP A 212 -21.52 -1.47 -10.22
N LYS A 213 -22.58 -1.69 -11.00
CA LYS A 213 -22.48 -1.99 -12.43
C LYS A 213 -23.42 -1.11 -13.22
N VAL A 214 -22.95 -0.61 -14.36
CA VAL A 214 -23.81 0.13 -15.29
C VAL A 214 -24.78 -0.82 -15.97
N GLU A 215 -26.07 -0.54 -15.87
CA GLU A 215 -27.14 -1.30 -16.51
C GLU A 215 -27.63 -0.64 -17.80
N GLN A 216 -27.68 0.69 -17.83
CA GLN A 216 -28.21 1.47 -18.93
C GLN A 216 -27.55 2.86 -19.01
N PHE A 217 -27.50 3.40 -20.23
CA PHE A 217 -27.29 4.81 -20.49
C PHE A 217 -28.58 5.46 -21.02
N GLU A 218 -28.80 6.73 -20.69
CA GLU A 218 -29.85 7.55 -21.31
C GLU A 218 -29.22 8.85 -21.79
N GLU A 219 -29.27 9.11 -23.09
CA GLU A 219 -28.77 10.36 -23.67
C GLU A 219 -29.81 11.49 -23.47
N LYS A 220 -29.32 12.64 -22.99
CA LYS A 220 -30.05 13.91 -22.89
C LYS A 220 -29.39 14.92 -23.83
N ASP A 221 -30.06 16.07 -24.00
CA ASP A 221 -29.61 17.13 -24.90
C ASP A 221 -28.17 17.58 -24.60
N ASP A 222 -27.82 17.76 -23.31
CA ASP A 222 -26.52 18.25 -22.87
C ASP A 222 -25.60 17.20 -22.21
N HIS A 223 -26.11 16.06 -21.71
CA HIS A 223 -25.32 15.03 -21.01
C HIS A 223 -25.85 13.60 -21.22
N THR A 224 -25.15 12.60 -20.71
CA THR A 224 -25.62 11.21 -20.60
C THR A 224 -25.85 10.86 -19.13
N VAL A 225 -27.02 10.28 -18.82
CA VAL A 225 -27.31 9.69 -17.50
C VAL A 225 -26.82 8.24 -17.51
N VAL A 226 -25.95 7.90 -16.56
CA VAL A 226 -25.43 6.54 -16.34
C VAL A 226 -26.23 5.90 -15.21
N TYR A 227 -26.97 4.84 -15.51
CA TYR A 227 -27.78 4.10 -14.53
C TYR A 227 -26.99 2.93 -13.95
N LEU A 228 -26.89 2.88 -12.63
CA LEU A 228 -26.21 1.83 -11.90
C LEU A 228 -27.21 0.82 -11.30
N GLY A 229 -26.81 -0.44 -11.15
CA GLY A 229 -27.65 -1.53 -10.63
C GLY A 229 -28.06 -1.38 -9.15
N SER A 230 -27.40 -0.48 -8.41
CA SER A 230 -27.89 0.03 -7.12
C SER A 230 -29.13 0.94 -7.21
N GLY A 231 -29.59 1.28 -8.42
CA GLY A 231 -30.62 2.28 -8.69
C GLY A 231 -30.11 3.72 -8.75
N ARG A 232 -28.80 3.94 -8.51
CA ARG A 232 -28.13 5.24 -8.58
C ARG A 232 -28.02 5.75 -10.02
N ARG A 233 -27.86 7.07 -10.17
CA ARG A 233 -27.79 7.76 -11.47
C ARG A 233 -26.69 8.82 -11.43
N LEU A 234 -25.74 8.74 -12.35
CA LEU A 234 -24.65 9.70 -12.49
C LEU A 234 -24.88 10.55 -13.74
N GLN A 235 -24.53 11.84 -13.71
CA GLN A 235 -24.56 12.68 -14.92
C GLN A 235 -23.15 12.84 -15.50
N ALA A 236 -22.97 12.43 -16.76
CA ALA A 236 -21.68 12.45 -17.45
C ALA A 236 -21.74 13.27 -18.74
N ASP A 237 -20.76 14.16 -18.92
CA ASP A 237 -20.55 14.90 -20.17
C ASP A 237 -19.60 14.13 -21.12
N LEU A 238 -18.81 13.22 -20.53
CA LEU A 238 -17.91 12.25 -21.16
C LEU A 238 -18.02 10.90 -20.43
N VAL A 239 -18.13 9.79 -21.16
CA VAL A 239 -18.07 8.43 -20.59
C VAL A 239 -16.96 7.64 -21.29
N VAL A 240 -16.14 6.90 -20.53
CA VAL A 240 -15.10 6.02 -21.10
C VAL A 240 -15.21 4.59 -20.60
N LEU A 241 -15.29 3.64 -21.52
CA LEU A 241 -15.35 2.20 -21.28
C LEU A 241 -13.93 1.60 -21.20
N ALA A 242 -13.54 1.14 -20.00
CA ALA A 242 -12.25 0.53 -19.69
C ALA A 242 -12.38 -0.88 -19.06
N ILE A 243 -13.54 -1.54 -19.26
CA ILE A 243 -13.92 -2.86 -18.72
C ILE A 243 -13.19 -4.07 -19.37
N GLY A 244 -11.91 -3.92 -19.68
CA GLY A 244 -11.04 -4.97 -20.22
C GLY A 244 -11.19 -5.22 -21.73
N VAL A 245 -10.46 -6.23 -22.19
CA VAL A 245 -10.31 -6.58 -23.62
C VAL A 245 -10.53 -8.08 -23.88
N ARG A 246 -10.86 -8.44 -25.12
CA ARG A 246 -11.01 -9.83 -25.60
C ARG A 246 -10.05 -10.10 -26.77
N PRO A 247 -9.35 -11.25 -26.82
CA PRO A 247 -8.50 -11.63 -27.95
C PRO A 247 -9.22 -11.53 -29.30
N GLU A 248 -8.60 -10.89 -30.29
CA GLU A 248 -9.07 -10.96 -31.67
C GLU A 248 -8.75 -12.37 -32.21
N THR A 249 -9.79 -13.12 -32.55
CA THR A 249 -9.70 -14.51 -33.01
C THR A 249 -10.56 -14.81 -34.22
N THR A 250 -11.14 -13.78 -34.86
CA THR A 250 -12.09 -13.94 -35.97
C THR A 250 -11.42 -14.62 -37.16
N LEU A 251 -10.22 -14.18 -37.53
CA LEU A 251 -9.42 -14.81 -38.59
C LEU A 251 -9.04 -16.26 -38.25
N ALA A 252 -8.53 -16.49 -37.04
CA ALA A 252 -8.10 -17.83 -36.62
C ALA A 252 -9.27 -18.83 -36.58
N ARG A 253 -10.44 -18.38 -36.11
CA ARG A 253 -11.68 -19.16 -36.07
C ARG A 253 -12.20 -19.48 -37.47
N ALA A 254 -12.23 -18.50 -38.38
CA ALA A 254 -12.63 -18.70 -39.77
C ALA A 254 -11.67 -19.65 -40.51
N ALA A 255 -10.38 -19.58 -40.21
CA ALA A 255 -9.34 -20.47 -40.73
C ALA A 255 -9.32 -21.88 -40.09
N ASN A 256 -10.24 -22.18 -39.16
CA ASN A 256 -10.28 -23.44 -38.41
C ASN A 256 -8.94 -23.75 -37.71
N LEU A 257 -8.29 -22.73 -37.14
CA LEU A 257 -7.18 -22.90 -36.21
C LEU A 257 -7.72 -23.19 -34.81
N GLU A 258 -6.96 -23.99 -34.04
CA GLU A 258 -7.33 -24.28 -32.65
C GLU A 258 -7.32 -23.00 -31.80
N LEU A 259 -8.38 -22.85 -31.00
CA LEU A 259 -8.48 -21.84 -29.97
C LEU A 259 -8.37 -22.51 -28.60
N GLY A 260 -7.87 -21.73 -27.64
CA GLY A 260 -7.65 -22.14 -26.26
C GLY A 260 -8.94 -22.18 -25.43
N SER A 261 -8.84 -22.69 -24.20
CA SER A 261 -9.98 -22.70 -23.26
C SER A 261 -10.40 -21.29 -22.83
N THR A 262 -9.48 -20.33 -22.85
CA THR A 262 -9.73 -18.89 -22.65
C THR A 262 -10.36 -18.20 -23.86
N GLY A 263 -10.41 -18.88 -25.01
CA GLY A 263 -10.89 -18.32 -26.27
C GLY A 263 -9.85 -17.52 -27.08
N GLY A 264 -8.61 -17.40 -26.61
CA GLY A 264 -7.47 -16.92 -27.41
C GLY A 264 -7.01 -17.95 -28.46
N ILE A 265 -6.10 -17.55 -29.36
CA ILE A 265 -5.48 -18.48 -30.33
C ILE A 265 -4.54 -19.43 -29.56
N LYS A 266 -4.70 -20.74 -29.75
CA LYS A 266 -3.85 -21.74 -29.10
C LYS A 266 -2.54 -21.88 -29.87
N VAL A 267 -1.41 -21.84 -29.15
CA VAL A 267 -0.08 -22.02 -29.73
C VAL A 267 0.76 -23.05 -28.99
N ASN A 268 1.74 -23.63 -29.69
CA ASN A 268 2.77 -24.47 -29.10
C ASN A 268 3.91 -23.63 -28.49
N GLY A 269 4.89 -24.30 -27.87
CA GLY A 269 6.07 -23.63 -27.28
C GLY A 269 6.93 -22.84 -28.28
N HIS A 270 6.76 -23.02 -29.59
CA HIS A 270 7.45 -22.26 -30.64
C HIS A 270 6.60 -21.10 -31.21
N LEU A 271 5.43 -20.82 -30.62
CA LEU A 271 4.45 -19.81 -31.05
C LEU A 271 3.77 -20.15 -32.40
N GLN A 272 3.85 -21.42 -32.84
CA GLN A 272 3.03 -21.92 -33.96
C GLN A 272 1.62 -22.25 -33.47
N THR A 273 0.63 -22.04 -34.34
CA THR A 273 -0.75 -22.48 -34.13
C THR A 273 -0.91 -23.99 -34.40
N SER A 274 -2.14 -24.48 -34.53
CA SER A 274 -2.44 -25.81 -35.09
C SER A 274 -2.09 -25.97 -36.58
N ASP A 275 -1.45 -24.97 -37.19
CA ASP A 275 -0.87 -25.03 -38.53
C ASP A 275 0.64 -24.71 -38.47
N PRO A 276 1.53 -25.56 -39.03
CA PRO A 276 2.97 -25.36 -38.93
C PRO A 276 3.50 -24.17 -39.76
N ASP A 277 2.67 -23.62 -40.66
CA ASP A 277 3.00 -22.44 -41.46
C ASP A 277 2.43 -21.14 -40.89
N ILE A 278 1.59 -21.22 -39.84
CA ILE A 278 0.95 -20.06 -39.19
C ILE A 278 1.37 -19.95 -37.72
N TYR A 279 2.00 -18.83 -37.38
CA TYR A 279 2.38 -18.44 -36.03
C TYR A 279 1.38 -17.42 -35.47
N ALA A 280 1.29 -17.29 -34.14
CA ALA A 280 0.50 -16.25 -33.49
C ALA A 280 1.21 -15.69 -32.24
N VAL A 281 1.05 -14.39 -31.96
CA VAL A 281 1.71 -13.66 -30.86
C VAL A 281 0.85 -12.50 -30.32
N GLY A 282 1.21 -12.01 -29.14
CA GLY A 282 0.56 -10.87 -28.47
C GLY A 282 -0.77 -11.22 -27.84
N ASP A 283 -1.58 -10.19 -27.57
CA ASP A 283 -2.83 -10.28 -26.81
C ASP A 283 -3.91 -11.17 -27.44
N ALA A 284 -3.67 -11.66 -28.66
CA ALA A 284 -4.51 -12.61 -29.37
C ALA A 284 -4.31 -14.07 -28.92
N ILE A 285 -3.14 -14.44 -28.36
CA ILE A 285 -2.82 -15.83 -27.98
C ILE A 285 -3.18 -16.17 -26.53
N GLU A 286 -3.53 -17.43 -26.33
CA GLU A 286 -3.51 -18.08 -25.02
C GLU A 286 -2.05 -18.38 -24.62
N VAL A 287 -1.69 -18.15 -23.35
CA VAL A 287 -0.33 -18.36 -22.82
C VAL A 287 -0.34 -19.17 -21.52
N THR A 288 0.65 -20.05 -21.36
CA THR A 288 0.94 -20.69 -20.08
C THR A 288 1.41 -19.65 -19.05
N GLN A 289 0.77 -19.58 -17.89
CA GLN A 289 1.27 -18.83 -16.74
C GLN A 289 2.42 -19.63 -16.08
N THR A 290 3.56 -18.98 -15.83
CA THR A 290 4.83 -19.67 -15.51
C THR A 290 4.86 -20.43 -14.18
N ILE A 291 3.88 -20.22 -13.29
CA ILE A 291 3.89 -20.69 -11.90
C ILE A 291 2.78 -21.72 -11.67
N SER A 292 1.55 -21.42 -12.12
CA SER A 292 0.43 -22.38 -12.04
C SER A 292 0.38 -23.38 -13.19
N GLY A 293 1.11 -23.13 -14.29
CA GLY A 293 1.01 -23.91 -15.52
C GLY A 293 -0.34 -23.79 -16.26
N GLN A 294 -1.29 -23.02 -15.72
CA GLN A 294 -2.60 -22.81 -16.33
C GLN A 294 -2.50 -21.97 -17.59
N GLN A 295 -3.43 -22.21 -18.52
CA GLN A 295 -3.60 -21.40 -19.71
C GLN A 295 -4.42 -20.15 -19.39
N VAL A 296 -3.89 -18.97 -19.74
CA VAL A 296 -4.43 -17.66 -19.37
C VAL A 296 -4.28 -16.65 -20.51
N LEU A 297 -4.94 -15.50 -20.36
CA LEU A 297 -4.73 -14.32 -21.22
C LEU A 297 -4.00 -13.25 -20.41
N ILE A 298 -2.84 -12.81 -20.90
CA ILE A 298 -2.06 -11.71 -20.28
C ILE A 298 -1.72 -10.69 -21.38
N PRO A 299 -2.65 -9.75 -21.67
CA PRO A 299 -2.49 -8.77 -22.74
C PRO A 299 -1.54 -7.65 -22.30
N LEU A 300 -0.24 -7.80 -22.61
CA LEU A 300 0.82 -6.88 -22.18
C LEU A 300 1.89 -6.74 -23.28
N ALA A 301 2.32 -5.49 -23.52
CA ALA A 301 3.28 -5.16 -24.58
C ALA A 301 4.65 -5.83 -24.41
N GLY A 302 5.13 -6.03 -23.18
CA GLY A 302 6.42 -6.69 -22.89
C GLY A 302 6.46 -8.16 -23.37
N PRO A 303 5.49 -9.01 -22.95
CA PRO A 303 5.24 -10.31 -23.57
C PRO A 303 5.10 -10.26 -25.10
N ALA A 304 4.24 -9.40 -25.66
CA ALA A 304 3.99 -9.32 -27.10
C ALA A 304 5.27 -9.06 -27.93
N ASN A 305 6.10 -8.10 -27.51
CA ASN A 305 7.38 -7.82 -28.16
C ASN A 305 8.36 -9.00 -28.09
N ARG A 306 8.49 -9.64 -26.92
CA ARG A 306 9.35 -10.83 -26.74
C ARG A 306 8.89 -12.01 -27.60
N GLN A 307 7.56 -12.22 -27.69
CA GLN A 307 6.95 -13.24 -28.53
C GLN A 307 7.18 -12.94 -30.02
N GLY A 308 6.92 -11.73 -30.50
CA GLY A 308 7.16 -11.33 -31.90
C GLY A 308 8.63 -11.53 -32.32
N ARG A 309 9.58 -11.12 -31.48
CA ARG A 309 11.01 -11.38 -31.68
C ARG A 309 11.34 -12.87 -31.75
N MET A 310 10.66 -13.71 -30.96
CA MET A 310 10.88 -15.15 -30.91
C MET A 310 10.25 -15.88 -32.11
N ALA A 311 9.02 -15.50 -32.51
CA ALA A 311 8.37 -16.03 -33.70
C ALA A 311 9.20 -15.75 -34.96
N ALA A 312 9.80 -14.55 -35.07
CA ALA A 312 10.75 -14.22 -36.14
C ALA A 312 11.99 -15.14 -36.17
N ASP A 313 12.55 -15.50 -35.02
CA ASP A 313 13.68 -16.45 -34.94
C ASP A 313 13.23 -17.90 -35.26
N ASN A 314 11.98 -18.27 -34.94
CA ASN A 314 11.42 -19.58 -35.25
C ASN A 314 11.01 -19.74 -36.72
N ILE A 315 10.49 -18.68 -37.34
CA ILE A 315 10.17 -18.61 -38.77
C ILE A 315 11.43 -18.79 -39.63
N ILE A 316 12.53 -18.10 -39.29
CA ILE A 316 13.76 -18.12 -40.10
C ILE A 316 14.69 -19.30 -39.76
N PHE A 317 14.89 -19.63 -38.48
CA PHE A 317 15.85 -20.66 -38.06
C PHE A 317 15.20 -22.00 -37.68
N GLY A 318 13.93 -22.22 -38.05
CA GLY A 318 13.23 -23.49 -37.86
C GLY A 318 13.01 -23.86 -36.39
N ASN A 319 12.10 -23.16 -35.69
CA ASN A 319 11.68 -23.48 -34.32
C ASN A 319 12.82 -23.54 -33.27
N SER A 320 13.92 -22.84 -33.47
CA SER A 320 15.10 -22.87 -32.59
C SER A 320 14.89 -22.28 -31.17
N LYS A 321 13.75 -21.64 -30.88
CA LYS A 321 13.44 -20.97 -29.61
C LYS A 321 12.12 -21.47 -29.01
N VAL A 322 12.10 -21.58 -27.68
CA VAL A 322 10.92 -21.99 -26.90
C VAL A 322 10.47 -20.85 -25.99
N TYR A 323 9.19 -20.49 -26.07
CA TYR A 323 8.55 -19.54 -25.17
C TYR A 323 8.18 -20.25 -23.87
N ARG A 324 8.71 -19.78 -22.75
CA ARG A 324 8.53 -20.41 -21.43
C ARG A 324 7.23 -19.99 -20.72
N GLY A 325 6.36 -19.25 -21.38
CA GLY A 325 5.14 -18.66 -20.78
C GLY A 325 5.35 -17.24 -20.24
N THR A 326 4.34 -16.76 -19.51
CA THR A 326 4.26 -15.38 -18.99
C THR A 326 4.05 -15.35 -17.47
N GLN A 327 4.80 -14.51 -16.75
CA GLN A 327 4.64 -14.33 -15.30
C GLN A 327 3.41 -13.50 -14.94
N GLY A 328 3.20 -12.36 -15.63
CA GLY A 328 2.18 -11.36 -15.28
C GLY A 328 2.74 -9.98 -14.89
N THR A 329 4.06 -9.80 -14.92
CA THR A 329 4.78 -8.55 -14.57
C THR A 329 4.15 -7.32 -15.21
N SER A 330 3.59 -6.44 -14.38
CA SER A 330 2.84 -5.25 -14.81
C SER A 330 2.90 -4.15 -13.75
N ILE A 331 2.73 -2.90 -14.20
CA ILE A 331 2.82 -1.68 -13.40
C ILE A 331 1.94 -0.60 -14.02
N LEU A 332 1.36 0.28 -13.20
CA LEU A 332 0.77 1.55 -13.63
C LEU A 332 1.19 2.71 -12.71
N LYS A 333 0.97 3.94 -13.21
CA LYS A 333 0.85 5.15 -12.39
C LYS A 333 -0.60 5.29 -11.90
N ALA A 334 -0.76 5.72 -10.66
CA ALA A 334 -2.04 6.06 -10.03
C ALA A 334 -1.82 7.35 -9.21
N PHE A 335 -1.93 8.48 -9.91
CA PHE A 335 -1.52 9.82 -9.54
C PHE A 335 -0.06 9.92 -9.07
N ASP A 336 0.20 9.77 -7.77
CA ASP A 336 1.55 9.86 -7.18
C ASP A 336 2.12 8.48 -6.85
N LEU A 337 1.32 7.41 -6.94
CA LEU A 337 1.73 6.05 -6.63
C LEU A 337 2.09 5.29 -7.91
N ALA A 338 3.21 4.58 -7.86
CA ALA A 338 3.41 3.42 -8.70
C ALA A 338 2.75 2.21 -8.02
N ALA A 339 1.99 1.43 -8.78
CA ALA A 339 1.37 0.19 -8.31
C ALA A 339 1.71 -0.95 -9.28
N ALA A 340 2.34 -2.00 -8.78
CA ALA A 340 3.03 -3.01 -9.59
C ALA A 340 2.82 -4.43 -9.05
N THR A 341 2.88 -5.43 -9.92
CA THR A 341 2.65 -6.85 -9.58
C THR A 341 3.42 -7.79 -10.50
N THR A 342 3.75 -8.98 -10.00
CA THR A 342 4.33 -10.09 -10.79
C THR A 342 3.93 -11.45 -10.20
N GLY A 343 3.87 -12.48 -11.06
CA GLY A 343 3.45 -13.83 -10.66
C GLY A 343 1.94 -13.95 -10.46
N LEU A 344 1.53 -14.60 -9.37
CA LEU A 344 0.15 -14.85 -9.00
C LEU A 344 -0.24 -14.08 -7.72
N ASN A 345 -1.48 -13.60 -7.68
CA ASN A 345 -2.10 -13.04 -6.47
C ASN A 345 -2.92 -14.11 -5.71
N GLU A 346 -3.39 -13.79 -4.49
CA GLU A 346 -4.12 -14.76 -3.67
C GLU A 346 -5.34 -15.34 -4.39
N LYS A 347 -6.10 -14.50 -5.11
CA LYS A 347 -7.33 -14.90 -5.79
C LYS A 347 -7.04 -15.95 -6.86
N GLN A 348 -5.94 -15.80 -7.58
CA GLN A 348 -5.47 -16.77 -8.58
C GLN A 348 -4.92 -18.04 -7.92
N LEU A 349 -4.17 -17.94 -6.82
CA LEU A 349 -3.63 -19.10 -6.10
C LEU A 349 -4.74 -19.96 -5.50
N ASN A 350 -5.73 -19.35 -4.85
CA ASN A 350 -6.93 -20.02 -4.35
C ASN A 350 -7.73 -20.67 -5.49
N ALA A 351 -7.96 -19.96 -6.60
CA ALA A 351 -8.67 -20.52 -7.76
C ALA A 351 -7.91 -21.67 -8.45
N ALA A 352 -6.58 -21.70 -8.35
CA ALA A 352 -5.73 -22.80 -8.83
C ALA A 352 -5.55 -23.94 -7.81
N GLY A 353 -6.04 -23.80 -6.58
CA GLY A 353 -5.85 -24.78 -5.51
C GLY A 353 -4.40 -24.91 -5.04
N ILE A 354 -3.58 -23.86 -5.22
CA ILE A 354 -2.15 -23.85 -4.86
C ILE A 354 -2.02 -23.32 -3.41
N PRO A 355 -1.53 -24.12 -2.45
CA PRO A 355 -1.25 -23.63 -1.09
C PRO A 355 -0.14 -22.58 -1.09
N PHE A 356 -0.32 -21.52 -0.32
CA PHE A 356 0.63 -20.42 -0.22
C PHE A 356 0.67 -19.80 1.18
N LEU A 357 1.75 -19.09 1.44
CA LEU A 357 1.99 -18.19 2.56
C LEU A 357 2.14 -16.76 2.00
N SER A 358 1.88 -15.76 2.85
CA SER A 358 1.75 -14.35 2.46
C SER A 358 2.38 -13.47 3.54
N CYS A 359 3.13 -12.44 3.14
CA CYS A 359 3.59 -11.39 4.05
C CYS A 359 3.53 -10.01 3.41
N ILE A 360 3.26 -8.98 4.21
CA ILE A 360 3.29 -7.56 3.80
C ILE A 360 4.28 -6.83 4.69
N THR A 361 5.15 -6.04 4.04
CA THR A 361 6.16 -5.19 4.67
C THR A 361 6.02 -3.75 4.17
N HIS A 362 6.35 -2.76 5.01
CA HIS A 362 6.40 -1.35 4.59
C HIS A 362 7.79 -0.79 4.87
N SER A 363 8.54 -0.50 3.81
CA SER A 363 9.96 -0.11 3.88
C SER A 363 10.22 1.19 3.13
N GLY A 364 11.30 1.90 3.48
CA GLY A 364 11.71 3.09 2.73
C GLY A 364 12.22 2.74 1.33
N SER A 365 11.91 3.57 0.34
CA SER A 365 12.42 3.45 -1.04
C SER A 365 13.94 3.58 -1.09
N HIS A 366 14.50 4.42 -0.23
CA HIS A 366 15.92 4.54 0.11
C HIS A 366 16.11 4.90 1.60
N ALA A 367 17.35 5.19 2.01
CA ALA A 367 17.71 5.43 3.40
C ALA A 367 16.92 6.61 4.00
N SER A 368 16.23 6.38 5.12
CA SER A 368 15.27 7.32 5.71
C SER A 368 15.85 8.65 6.20
N TYR A 369 17.16 8.72 6.44
CA TYR A 369 17.86 9.96 6.78
C TYR A 369 18.25 10.81 5.55
N TYR A 370 18.10 10.28 4.33
CA TYR A 370 18.34 11.02 3.11
C TYR A 370 17.03 11.64 2.59
N PRO A 371 17.03 12.89 2.10
CA PRO A 371 15.81 13.56 1.64
C PRO A 371 14.99 12.78 0.61
N GLY A 372 13.68 13.01 0.61
CA GLY A 372 12.76 12.49 -0.41
C GLY A 372 12.30 11.03 -0.21
N ALA A 373 12.87 10.28 0.73
CA ALA A 373 12.52 8.87 0.97
C ALA A 373 11.00 8.67 1.16
N LYS A 374 10.41 7.80 0.33
CA LYS A 374 8.97 7.44 0.39
C LYS A 374 8.82 6.04 0.98
N GLN A 375 7.63 5.71 1.47
CA GLN A 375 7.33 4.34 1.89
C GLN A 375 6.79 3.52 0.72
N ILE A 376 7.29 2.29 0.59
CA ILE A 376 6.79 1.25 -0.32
C ILE A 376 6.13 0.17 0.53
N SER A 377 4.89 -0.17 0.19
CA SER A 377 4.20 -1.35 0.69
C SER A 377 4.52 -2.50 -0.27
N LEU A 378 5.19 -3.54 0.21
CA LEU A 378 5.60 -4.71 -0.55
C LEU A 378 4.97 -5.97 0.05
N LYS A 379 4.15 -6.65 -0.75
CA LYS A 379 3.59 -7.96 -0.46
C LYS A 379 4.32 -9.05 -1.24
N LEU A 380 4.57 -10.19 -0.60
CA LEU A 380 5.19 -11.38 -1.17
C LEU A 380 4.29 -12.59 -0.93
N LEU A 381 4.16 -13.47 -1.92
CA LEU A 381 3.42 -14.73 -1.87
C LEU A 381 4.37 -15.88 -2.22
N PHE A 382 4.38 -16.96 -1.45
CA PHE A 382 5.38 -18.03 -1.55
C PHE A 382 4.87 -19.39 -1.03
N THR A 383 5.55 -20.50 -1.36
CA THR A 383 5.21 -21.85 -0.85
C THR A 383 5.86 -22.15 0.50
N ASP A 384 5.40 -23.23 1.15
CA ASP A 384 6.04 -23.90 2.30
C ASP A 384 7.52 -24.28 2.09
N LYS A 385 7.99 -24.26 0.84
CA LYS A 385 9.36 -24.59 0.43
C LYS A 385 10.14 -23.36 -0.05
N GLY A 386 9.61 -22.16 0.17
CA GLY A 386 10.23 -20.87 -0.18
C GLY A 386 10.16 -20.48 -1.66
N GLN A 387 9.50 -21.27 -2.52
CA GLN A 387 9.33 -20.89 -3.93
C GLN A 387 8.43 -19.65 -4.03
N ILE A 388 8.93 -18.60 -4.67
CA ILE A 388 8.18 -17.36 -4.86
C ILE A 388 7.04 -17.59 -5.87
N LEU A 389 5.81 -17.29 -5.45
CA LEU A 389 4.58 -17.44 -6.24
C LEU A 389 4.10 -16.10 -6.84
N GLY A 390 4.44 -14.98 -6.21
CA GLY A 390 4.15 -13.64 -6.72
C GLY A 390 4.51 -12.54 -5.74
N ALA A 391 4.46 -11.29 -6.21
CA ALA A 391 4.66 -10.11 -5.38
C ALA A 391 3.90 -8.90 -5.91
N GLN A 392 3.56 -7.97 -5.02
CA GLN A 392 2.84 -6.73 -5.32
C GLN A 392 3.50 -5.57 -4.56
N ALA A 393 3.78 -4.46 -5.25
CA ALA A 393 4.39 -3.27 -4.65
C ALA A 393 3.54 -2.03 -4.93
N VAL A 394 3.28 -1.22 -3.91
CA VAL A 394 2.60 0.08 -4.05
C VAL A 394 3.35 1.14 -3.25
N GLY A 395 3.74 2.23 -3.89
CA GLY A 395 4.48 3.33 -3.26
C GLY A 395 4.78 4.47 -4.23
N ALA A 396 5.12 5.64 -3.70
CA ALA A 396 5.35 6.85 -4.50
C ALA A 396 6.76 6.94 -5.15
N ASP A 397 7.62 5.95 -4.91
CA ASP A 397 8.99 5.87 -5.43
C ASP A 397 9.47 4.41 -5.37
N GLY A 398 10.28 4.00 -6.34
CA GLY A 398 11.05 2.75 -6.33
C GLY A 398 10.28 1.42 -6.25
N ALA A 399 8.96 1.40 -6.50
CA ALA A 399 8.14 0.17 -6.50
C ALA A 399 8.41 -0.71 -7.74
N ASP A 400 8.70 -0.06 -8.87
CA ASP A 400 9.22 -0.63 -10.12
C ASP A 400 10.47 -1.48 -9.88
N LYS A 401 11.51 -0.91 -9.27
CA LYS A 401 12.80 -1.56 -8.96
C LYS A 401 12.60 -2.86 -8.18
N ARG A 402 11.61 -2.92 -7.27
CA ARG A 402 11.36 -4.09 -6.44
C ARG A 402 10.62 -5.18 -7.21
N ILE A 403 9.65 -4.84 -8.03
CA ILE A 403 8.93 -5.82 -8.85
C ILE A 403 9.80 -6.38 -9.98
N ASP A 404 10.72 -5.60 -10.56
CA ASP A 404 11.69 -6.10 -11.54
C ASP A 404 12.71 -7.07 -10.91
N VAL A 405 13.19 -6.79 -9.69
CA VAL A 405 14.06 -7.74 -8.94
C VAL A 405 13.30 -9.02 -8.62
N ILE A 406 12.06 -8.96 -8.14
CA ILE A 406 11.29 -10.17 -7.81
C ILE A 406 10.86 -10.94 -9.07
N ALA A 407 10.50 -10.27 -10.16
CA ALA A 407 10.21 -10.92 -11.43
C ALA A 407 11.45 -11.67 -11.97
N THR A 408 12.64 -11.07 -11.80
CA THR A 408 13.93 -11.70 -12.10
C THR A 408 14.20 -12.91 -11.20
N ALA A 409 13.94 -12.79 -9.89
CA ALA A 409 14.07 -13.89 -8.93
C ALA A 409 13.16 -15.08 -9.27
N ILE A 410 11.87 -14.82 -9.52
CA ILE A 410 10.90 -15.83 -10.01
C ILE A 410 11.39 -16.44 -11.34
N HIS A 411 12.00 -15.66 -12.24
CA HIS A 411 12.51 -16.19 -13.52
C HIS A 411 13.75 -17.08 -13.34
N GLY A 412 14.58 -16.78 -12.34
CA GLY A 412 15.71 -17.62 -11.93
C GLY A 412 15.29 -18.89 -11.19
N ASN A 413 14.03 -18.99 -10.73
CA ASN A 413 13.55 -19.95 -9.74
C ASN A 413 14.23 -19.80 -8.37
N LEU A 414 14.64 -18.56 -8.04
CA LEU A 414 15.10 -18.21 -6.71
C LEU A 414 13.95 -18.29 -5.71
N LYS A 415 14.32 -18.48 -4.45
CA LYS A 415 13.43 -18.57 -3.30
C LYS A 415 13.41 -17.30 -2.46
N VAL A 416 12.54 -17.25 -1.45
CA VAL A 416 12.51 -16.18 -0.45
C VAL A 416 13.77 -16.14 0.42
N GLU A 417 14.41 -17.28 0.65
CA GLU A 417 15.74 -17.37 1.28
C GLU A 417 16.79 -16.64 0.43
N ASP A 418 16.81 -16.84 -0.90
CA ASP A 418 17.75 -16.14 -1.79
C ASP A 418 17.50 -14.62 -1.80
N LEU A 419 16.24 -14.16 -1.67
CA LEU A 419 15.92 -12.73 -1.55
C LEU A 419 16.55 -12.07 -0.32
N ALA A 420 16.73 -12.82 0.77
CA ALA A 420 17.37 -12.35 2.00
C ALA A 420 18.86 -12.02 1.78
N ASP A 421 19.52 -12.75 0.88
CA ASP A 421 20.96 -12.70 0.61
C ASP A 421 21.33 -11.90 -0.66
N LEU A 422 20.36 -11.37 -1.42
CA LEU A 422 20.63 -10.55 -2.61
C LEU A 422 21.44 -9.28 -2.30
N GLU A 423 22.68 -9.23 -2.77
CA GLU A 423 23.52 -8.03 -2.78
C GLU A 423 23.00 -7.03 -3.83
N LEU A 424 22.26 -6.02 -3.38
CA LEU A 424 21.69 -4.96 -4.22
C LEU A 424 22.45 -3.64 -4.06
N ALA A 425 22.52 -2.85 -5.13
CA ALA A 425 23.27 -1.60 -5.17
C ALA A 425 22.78 -0.59 -4.12
N TYR A 426 23.63 -0.26 -3.15
CA TYR A 426 23.32 0.66 -2.05
C TYR A 426 24.17 1.94 -2.09
N ALA A 427 23.46 3.06 -2.15
CA ALA A 427 23.89 4.35 -1.59
C ALA A 427 22.64 5.08 -1.06
N PRO A 428 22.79 6.04 -0.12
CA PRO A 428 21.65 6.70 0.53
C PRO A 428 20.56 7.29 -0.40
N PRO A 429 20.84 7.79 -1.62
CA PRO A 429 19.81 8.28 -2.54
C PRO A 429 19.03 7.22 -3.31
N PHE A 430 19.43 5.93 -3.27
CA PHE A 430 18.95 4.89 -4.20
C PHE A 430 18.47 3.59 -3.51
N GLY A 431 18.81 3.42 -2.23
CA GLY A 431 18.48 2.24 -1.45
C GLY A 431 18.83 2.39 0.02
N SER A 432 18.73 1.27 0.73
CA SER A 432 19.06 1.12 2.15
C SER A 432 20.05 -0.04 2.30
N ALA A 433 20.82 -0.07 3.39
CA ALA A 433 21.78 -1.15 3.66
C ALA A 433 21.15 -2.55 3.78
N LYS A 434 19.82 -2.60 3.91
CA LYS A 434 18.95 -3.74 3.60
C LYS A 434 17.84 -3.17 2.70
N ASP A 435 17.72 -3.64 1.46
CA ASP A 435 16.66 -3.18 0.56
C ASP A 435 15.30 -3.77 1.03
N PRO A 436 14.16 -3.11 0.77
CA PRO A 436 12.84 -3.73 0.84
C PRO A 436 12.75 -5.19 0.35
N ILE A 437 13.54 -5.60 -0.66
CA ILE A 437 13.65 -7.01 -1.08
C ILE A 437 14.22 -7.91 0.01
N ASN A 438 15.37 -7.54 0.61
CA ASN A 438 15.97 -8.31 1.68
C ASN A 438 15.04 -8.36 2.91
N ILE A 439 14.35 -7.25 3.22
CA ILE A 439 13.37 -7.19 4.31
C ILE A 439 12.20 -8.18 4.07
N ALA A 440 11.65 -8.25 2.86
CA ALA A 440 10.62 -9.22 2.52
C ALA A 440 11.15 -10.67 2.59
N GLY A 441 12.39 -10.91 2.12
CA GLY A 441 13.09 -12.20 2.24
C GLY A 441 13.28 -12.66 3.70
N TYR A 442 13.73 -11.77 4.59
CA TYR A 442 13.85 -12.08 6.03
C TYR A 442 12.50 -12.42 6.66
N VAL A 443 11.44 -11.64 6.39
CA VAL A 443 10.11 -11.91 6.95
C VAL A 443 9.54 -13.23 6.44
N ALA A 444 9.64 -13.50 5.14
CA ALA A 444 9.20 -14.78 4.57
C ALA A 444 10.01 -15.97 5.12
N THR A 445 11.33 -15.84 5.27
CA THR A 445 12.20 -16.86 5.87
C THR A 445 11.83 -17.12 7.34
N ASN A 446 11.46 -16.09 8.10
CA ASN A 446 11.01 -16.23 9.49
C ASN A 446 9.66 -16.95 9.61
N ILE A 447 8.77 -16.81 8.62
CA ILE A 447 7.52 -17.60 8.56
C ILE A 447 7.86 -19.07 8.27
N LEU A 448 8.72 -19.35 7.28
CA LEU A 448 9.08 -20.72 6.89
C LEU A 448 9.81 -21.51 7.98
N ASN A 449 10.66 -20.86 8.78
CA ASN A 449 11.34 -21.50 9.90
C ASN A 449 10.48 -21.54 11.20
N GLY A 450 9.18 -21.20 11.10
CA GLY A 450 8.23 -21.23 12.21
C GLY A 450 8.47 -20.19 13.29
N SER A 451 9.37 -19.22 13.07
CA SER A 451 9.79 -18.25 14.07
C SER A 451 9.15 -16.86 13.90
N HIS A 452 8.11 -16.77 13.06
CA HIS A 452 7.18 -15.65 12.91
C HIS A 452 5.83 -16.12 12.33
N ASP A 453 4.88 -16.51 13.19
CA ASP A 453 3.49 -16.73 12.77
C ASP A 453 2.74 -15.39 12.60
N MET A 454 1.86 -15.33 11.60
CA MET A 454 1.22 -14.12 11.12
C MET A 454 -0.27 -14.29 10.93
N ILE A 455 -1.02 -13.21 11.15
CA ILE A 455 -2.44 -13.13 10.81
C ILE A 455 -2.66 -12.08 9.72
N GLU A 456 -3.54 -12.39 8.76
CA GLU A 456 -3.97 -11.39 7.77
C GLU A 456 -5.08 -10.50 8.31
N TRP A 457 -5.17 -9.27 7.80
CA TRP A 457 -6.22 -8.31 8.16
C TRP A 457 -7.65 -8.87 7.97
N LYS A 458 -7.86 -9.78 7.01
CA LYS A 458 -9.15 -10.45 6.75
C LYS A 458 -9.59 -11.31 7.93
N GLU A 459 -8.66 -12.11 8.45
CA GLU A 459 -8.92 -13.05 9.54
C GLU A 459 -9.10 -12.28 10.85
N LEU A 460 -8.23 -11.30 11.14
CA LEU A 460 -8.42 -10.40 12.29
C LEU A 460 -9.80 -9.70 12.24
N ARG A 461 -10.21 -9.19 11.07
CA ARG A 461 -11.53 -8.57 10.88
C ARG A 461 -12.68 -9.56 11.12
N ALA A 462 -12.51 -10.84 10.77
CA ALA A 462 -13.49 -11.89 11.03
C ALA A 462 -13.58 -12.21 12.53
N SER A 463 -12.45 -12.38 13.24
CA SER A 463 -12.42 -12.63 14.68
C SER A 463 -13.01 -11.48 15.49
N LEU A 464 -12.70 -10.23 15.11
CA LEU A 464 -13.34 -9.03 15.68
C LEU A 464 -14.86 -8.99 15.42
N GLY A 465 -15.29 -9.39 14.22
CA GLY A 465 -16.72 -9.50 13.87
C GLY A 465 -17.46 -10.57 14.68
N ALA A 466 -16.79 -11.68 14.99
CA ALA A 466 -17.29 -12.76 15.85
C ALA A 466 -17.32 -12.38 17.34
N LYS A 467 -16.62 -11.31 17.74
CA LYS A 467 -16.41 -10.90 19.15
C LYS A 467 -15.81 -12.02 20.02
N ASP A 468 -14.77 -12.66 19.50
CA ASP A 468 -14.08 -13.76 20.19
C ASP A 468 -13.57 -13.32 21.58
N PRO A 469 -14.08 -13.88 22.70
CA PRO A 469 -13.65 -13.53 24.05
C PRO A 469 -12.32 -14.18 24.46
N GLU A 470 -11.82 -15.11 23.64
CA GLU A 470 -10.53 -15.79 23.83
C GLU A 470 -9.41 -15.15 23.00
N MET A 471 -9.69 -14.03 22.34
CA MET A 471 -8.75 -13.25 21.53
C MET A 471 -8.33 -11.95 22.24
N GLN A 472 -7.02 -11.78 22.44
CA GLN A 472 -6.41 -10.57 22.99
C GLN A 472 -5.75 -9.78 21.86
N LEU A 473 -6.35 -8.66 21.45
CA LEU A 473 -5.82 -7.78 20.42
C LEU A 473 -4.96 -6.66 21.04
N ILE A 474 -3.67 -6.63 20.70
CA ILE A 474 -2.68 -5.77 21.34
C ILE A 474 -1.97 -4.88 20.30
N ASP A 475 -2.07 -3.56 20.50
CA ASP A 475 -1.39 -2.54 19.72
C ASP A 475 -0.03 -2.19 20.35
N VAL A 476 1.05 -2.52 19.65
CA VAL A 476 2.43 -2.36 20.09
C VAL A 476 3.12 -1.12 19.50
N ARG A 477 2.32 -0.07 19.26
CA ARG A 477 2.79 1.30 18.99
C ARG A 477 2.84 2.14 20.26
N THR A 478 3.46 3.32 20.22
CA THR A 478 3.48 4.23 21.39
C THR A 478 2.07 4.71 21.74
N ALA A 479 1.87 5.21 22.97
CA ALA A 479 0.59 5.74 23.43
C ALA A 479 0.10 6.92 22.57
N GLU A 480 1.02 7.72 22.03
CA GLU A 480 0.71 8.80 21.09
C GLU A 480 0.18 8.25 19.75
N GLU A 481 0.87 7.26 19.16
CA GLU A 481 0.41 6.59 17.94
C GLU A 481 -0.97 5.91 18.11
N PHE A 482 -1.21 5.28 19.26
CA PHE A 482 -2.51 4.73 19.64
C PHE A 482 -3.58 5.83 19.76
N GLY A 483 -3.23 6.96 20.37
CA GLY A 483 -4.10 8.12 20.59
C GLY A 483 -4.54 8.89 19.34
N PHE A 484 -3.86 8.68 18.20
CA PHE A 484 -4.31 9.17 16.87
C PHE A 484 -5.33 8.24 16.21
N GLY A 485 -5.35 6.95 16.56
CA GLY A 485 -6.33 5.98 16.09
C GLY A 485 -5.75 4.56 16.08
N SER A 486 -6.55 3.57 16.46
CA SER A 486 -6.17 2.15 16.56
C SER A 486 -7.33 1.25 16.13
N ILE A 487 -7.10 -0.06 16.08
CA ILE A 487 -8.14 -1.06 15.82
C ILE A 487 -9.11 -1.09 17.01
N PRO A 488 -10.45 -1.13 16.79
CA PRO A 488 -11.42 -1.29 17.88
C PRO A 488 -11.10 -2.49 18.76
N THR A 489 -11.36 -2.34 20.07
CA THR A 489 -11.04 -3.30 21.15
C THR A 489 -9.56 -3.69 21.30
N ALA A 490 -8.62 -3.00 20.64
CA ALA A 490 -7.20 -3.17 20.92
C ALA A 490 -6.80 -2.56 22.28
N ARG A 491 -5.99 -3.26 23.07
CA ARG A 491 -5.27 -2.71 24.24
C ARG A 491 -3.90 -2.21 23.78
N ASN A 492 -3.45 -1.06 24.27
CA ASN A 492 -2.14 -0.53 23.93
C ASN A 492 -1.05 -1.04 24.89
N ILE A 493 -0.04 -1.70 24.33
CA ILE A 493 1.19 -2.08 25.02
C ILE A 493 2.32 -1.91 24.00
N ASP A 494 2.83 -0.67 23.83
CA ASP A 494 3.93 -0.30 22.91
C ASP A 494 5.01 -1.38 22.89
N VAL A 495 5.59 -1.80 21.76
CA VAL A 495 6.54 -2.94 21.70
C VAL A 495 7.68 -2.84 22.69
N ASN A 496 8.12 -1.60 22.93
CA ASN A 496 9.16 -1.27 23.85
C ASN A 496 8.63 -1.67 25.24
N HIS A 497 7.45 -1.13 25.60
CA HIS A 497 6.59 -1.50 26.75
C HIS A 497 5.97 -2.90 26.72
N LEU A 498 6.10 -3.65 25.63
CA LEU A 498 5.82 -5.08 25.52
C LEU A 498 7.06 -5.86 25.97
N ARG A 499 7.96 -5.19 26.69
CA ARG A 499 8.71 -5.78 27.78
C ARG A 499 8.24 -5.37 29.19
N GLU A 500 7.12 -4.69 29.53
CA GLU A 500 6.64 -4.20 30.89
C GLU A 500 5.71 -4.91 32.03
N ARG A 501 4.51 -5.57 32.10
CA ARG A 501 3.18 -5.92 31.50
C ARG A 501 2.85 -7.21 30.66
N LEU A 502 3.17 -8.47 31.05
CA LEU A 502 2.81 -9.73 30.30
C LEU A 502 1.83 -10.62 31.06
N ASP A 503 1.94 -10.65 32.37
CA ASP A 503 0.83 -10.83 33.32
C ASP A 503 -0.50 -10.28 32.79
N GLU A 504 -0.48 -9.08 32.21
CA GLU A 504 -1.61 -8.45 31.56
C GLU A 504 -2.15 -9.16 30.32
N LEU A 505 -1.44 -10.17 29.76
CA LEU A 505 -1.85 -11.02 28.66
C LEU A 505 -1.99 -12.47 29.13
N ASP A 506 -3.20 -13.02 29.08
CA ASP A 506 -3.41 -14.44 29.39
C ASP A 506 -2.67 -15.34 28.36
N PRO A 507 -1.68 -16.16 28.77
CA PRO A 507 -0.92 -17.01 27.84
C PRO A 507 -1.72 -18.18 27.26
N ASN A 508 -2.91 -18.46 27.81
CA ASN A 508 -3.82 -19.50 27.32
C ASN A 508 -4.74 -18.97 26.20
N LYS A 509 -4.93 -17.65 26.10
CA LYS A 509 -5.72 -16.97 25.07
C LYS A 509 -4.88 -16.69 23.82
N ALA A 510 -5.55 -16.56 22.67
CA ALA A 510 -4.90 -16.19 21.42
C ALA A 510 -4.49 -14.71 21.45
N VAL A 511 -3.21 -14.40 21.34
CA VAL A 511 -2.72 -13.01 21.28
C VAL A 511 -2.47 -12.60 19.84
N ILE A 512 -3.17 -11.56 19.39
CA ILE A 512 -2.91 -10.90 18.11
C ILE A 512 -2.19 -9.59 18.38
N LEU A 513 -0.95 -9.53 17.92
CA LEU A 513 -0.08 -8.36 18.00
C LEU A 513 -0.18 -7.55 16.71
N PHE A 514 -0.12 -6.23 16.81
CA PHE A 514 0.14 -5.38 15.65
C PHE A 514 0.87 -4.11 16.03
N CYS A 515 1.63 -3.55 15.09
CA CYS A 515 2.14 -2.17 15.20
C CYS A 515 1.82 -1.39 13.92
N GLN A 516 2.38 -0.20 13.72
CA GLN A 516 2.11 0.62 12.53
C GLN A 516 2.37 -0.12 11.20
N ILE A 517 3.43 -0.94 11.13
CA ILE A 517 3.93 -1.57 9.88
C ILE A 517 4.34 -3.04 10.02
N GLY A 518 3.86 -3.74 11.06
CA GLY A 518 4.23 -5.12 11.37
C GLY A 518 5.62 -5.34 12.00
N LEU A 519 6.63 -4.49 11.75
CA LEU A 519 8.01 -4.66 12.24
C LEU A 519 8.12 -4.73 13.77
N ARG A 520 7.57 -3.73 14.48
CA ARG A 520 7.49 -3.74 15.96
C ARG A 520 6.59 -4.88 16.46
N GLY A 521 5.52 -5.22 15.73
CA GLY A 521 4.71 -6.42 15.97
C GLY A 521 5.48 -7.74 15.86
N TYR A 522 6.55 -7.80 15.05
CA TYR A 522 7.44 -8.97 14.97
C TYR A 522 8.37 -9.04 16.19
N LEU A 523 8.95 -7.92 16.62
CA LEU A 523 9.74 -7.88 17.85
C LEU A 523 8.88 -8.30 19.05
N ALA A 524 7.65 -7.80 19.13
CA ALA A 524 6.62 -8.23 20.07
C ALA A 524 6.32 -9.74 20.00
N TYR A 525 6.13 -10.28 18.79
CA TYR A 525 5.91 -11.72 18.60
C TYR A 525 7.10 -12.55 19.12
N ARG A 526 8.33 -12.08 18.86
CA ARG A 526 9.56 -12.72 19.33
C ARG A 526 9.78 -12.59 20.84
N ILE A 527 9.21 -11.59 21.47
CA ILE A 527 9.08 -11.54 22.92
C ILE A 527 8.12 -12.66 23.31
N LEU A 528 6.81 -12.55 23.03
CA LEU A 528 5.79 -13.48 23.56
C LEU A 528 6.10 -14.97 23.33
N THR A 529 6.52 -15.35 22.12
CA THR A 529 6.80 -16.77 21.81
C THR A 529 8.02 -17.33 22.54
N GLN A 530 8.99 -16.49 22.89
CA GLN A 530 10.13 -16.89 23.73
C GLN A 530 9.81 -16.81 25.24
N HIS A 531 8.57 -16.42 25.59
CA HIS A 531 7.97 -16.46 26.92
C HIS A 531 6.95 -17.58 27.11
N GLY A 532 6.85 -18.51 26.15
CA GLY A 532 5.94 -19.65 26.24
C GLY A 532 4.50 -19.37 25.83
N PHE A 533 4.18 -18.18 25.33
CA PHE A 533 2.88 -17.93 24.69
C PHE A 533 2.83 -18.74 23.39
N THR A 534 1.94 -19.73 23.32
CA THR A 534 1.86 -20.69 22.21
C THR A 534 0.93 -20.25 21.08
N GLN A 535 0.02 -19.30 21.33
CA GLN A 535 -1.01 -18.84 20.40
C GLN A 535 -0.83 -17.35 20.05
N VAL A 536 0.38 -16.97 19.61
CA VAL A 536 0.71 -15.59 19.24
C VAL A 536 0.71 -15.44 17.73
N ARG A 537 0.12 -14.38 17.19
CA ARG A 537 0.22 -14.02 15.75
C ARG A 537 0.42 -12.53 15.55
N ASN A 538 1.28 -12.16 14.59
CA ASN A 538 1.52 -10.75 14.24
C ASN A 538 0.75 -10.34 12.97
N LEU A 539 0.06 -9.21 13.01
CA LEU A 539 -0.71 -8.67 11.89
C LEU A 539 0.19 -8.27 10.71
N SER A 540 -0.04 -8.91 9.56
CA SER A 540 0.70 -8.66 8.33
C SER A 540 0.49 -7.24 7.81
N GLY A 541 1.59 -6.48 7.62
CA GLY A 541 1.59 -5.05 7.35
C GLY A 541 1.12 -4.15 8.53
N GLY A 542 0.68 -4.73 9.64
CA GLY A 542 0.26 -3.99 10.83
C GLY A 542 -0.98 -3.10 10.63
N TYR A 543 -1.12 -2.09 11.49
CA TYR A 543 -2.22 -1.13 11.49
C TYR A 543 -2.38 -0.43 10.14
N LYS A 544 -1.29 -0.08 9.44
CA LYS A 544 -1.36 0.65 8.17
C LYS A 544 -1.97 -0.19 7.04
N SER A 545 -1.59 -1.48 6.92
CA SER A 545 -2.32 -2.39 6.01
C SER A 545 -3.76 -2.64 6.44
N TYR A 546 -4.03 -2.76 7.74
CA TYR A 546 -5.37 -3.02 8.24
C TYR A 546 -6.31 -1.83 8.03
N SER A 547 -5.90 -0.60 8.38
CA SER A 547 -6.73 0.61 8.28
C SER A 547 -7.16 0.86 6.83
N TRP A 548 -6.21 0.82 5.89
CA TRP A 548 -6.50 0.85 4.45
C TRP A 548 -7.48 -0.24 4.05
N ALA A 549 -7.34 -1.49 4.53
CA ALA A 549 -8.23 -2.58 4.15
C ALA A 549 -9.62 -2.60 4.83
N VAL A 550 -9.82 -1.88 5.94
CA VAL A 550 -11.13 -1.85 6.64
C VAL A 550 -11.90 -0.55 6.54
N GLU A 551 -11.27 0.54 6.14
CA GLU A 551 -11.95 1.82 5.90
C GLU A 551 -12.97 1.77 4.76
N LYS A 552 -13.77 2.83 4.61
CA LYS A 552 -14.76 2.96 3.54
C LYS A 552 -14.06 3.16 2.20
N GLN A 553 -13.93 2.09 1.41
CA GLN A 553 -13.21 2.11 0.13
C GLN A 553 -13.81 3.07 -0.90
N ALA A 554 -15.13 3.22 -0.90
CA ALA A 554 -15.91 4.01 -1.85
C ALA A 554 -16.37 5.36 -1.25
N ASN A 555 -16.27 6.43 -2.04
CA ASN A 555 -16.73 7.79 -1.73
C ASN A 555 -17.81 8.27 -2.74
N PRO A 556 -18.95 7.56 -2.86
CA PRO A 556 -20.07 8.06 -3.65
C PRO A 556 -20.65 9.34 -3.05
N ASP A 557 -21.33 10.12 -3.89
CA ASP A 557 -22.05 11.35 -3.57
C ASP A 557 -21.15 12.53 -3.13
N ILE A 558 -19.88 12.57 -3.57
CA ILE A 558 -19.00 13.73 -3.32
C ILE A 558 -19.20 14.90 -4.30
N PHE A 559 -19.98 14.71 -5.37
CA PHE A 559 -20.23 15.71 -6.40
C PHE A 559 -21.70 16.10 -6.49
N ASP A 560 -22.01 17.39 -6.32
CA ASP A 560 -23.27 17.94 -6.80
C ASP A 560 -23.14 18.21 -8.32
N TYR A 561 -23.65 17.28 -9.12
CA TYR A 561 -23.58 17.36 -10.58
C TYR A 561 -24.35 18.54 -11.18
N GLU A 562 -25.27 19.20 -10.44
CA GLU A 562 -25.97 20.40 -10.87
C GLU A 562 -25.18 21.68 -10.53
N ASP A 563 -24.57 21.73 -9.35
CA ASP A 563 -23.68 22.83 -8.96
C ASP A 563 -22.41 22.89 -9.81
N ILE A 564 -21.85 21.73 -10.20
CA ILE A 564 -20.72 21.63 -11.13
C ILE A 564 -21.00 22.37 -12.46
N LYS A 565 -22.25 22.44 -12.94
CA LYS A 565 -22.60 23.26 -14.12
C LYS A 565 -22.63 24.75 -13.83
N ARG A 566 -23.03 25.16 -12.62
CA ARG A 566 -23.29 26.55 -12.21
C ARG A 566 -22.02 27.31 -11.84
N ARG A 567 -21.06 26.62 -11.19
CA ARG A 567 -19.73 27.16 -10.91
C ARG A 567 -19.02 27.53 -12.20
N SER A 568 -18.22 28.59 -12.21
CA SER A 568 -17.32 28.93 -13.31
C SER A 568 -16.15 27.93 -13.46
N PRO A 569 -15.46 27.89 -14.62
CA PRO A 569 -14.21 27.13 -14.74
C PRO A 569 -13.13 27.57 -13.75
N GLN A 570 -13.11 28.86 -13.42
CA GLN A 570 -12.16 29.47 -12.48
C GLN A 570 -12.40 29.01 -11.03
N GLU A 571 -13.66 28.84 -10.62
CA GLU A 571 -14.01 28.28 -9.30
C GLU A 571 -13.70 26.78 -9.20
N VAL A 572 -13.67 26.05 -10.33
CA VAL A 572 -13.16 24.66 -10.36
C VAL A 572 -11.64 24.65 -10.31
N GLU A 573 -10.97 25.54 -11.03
CA GLU A 573 -9.50 25.63 -11.08
C GLU A 573 -8.89 26.10 -9.75
N ALA A 574 -9.58 26.97 -9.01
CA ALA A 574 -9.25 27.36 -7.63
C ALA A 574 -9.34 26.17 -6.66
N GLU A 575 -10.35 25.30 -6.80
CA GLU A 575 -10.47 24.07 -6.02
C GLU A 575 -9.42 23.02 -6.46
N ARG A 576 -9.15 22.89 -7.77
CA ARG A 576 -8.16 21.96 -8.37
C ARG A 576 -6.73 22.24 -7.91
N SER A 577 -6.33 23.51 -7.90
CA SER A 577 -5.04 23.95 -7.34
C SER A 577 -5.04 23.93 -5.80
N GLY A 578 -6.23 23.81 -5.19
CA GLY A 578 -6.51 24.17 -3.81
C GLY A 578 -5.92 25.53 -3.45
N SER A 579 -6.07 26.51 -4.34
CA SER A 579 -5.67 27.88 -4.13
C SER A 579 -6.93 28.75 -4.03
N CYS A 580 -7.31 29.33 -2.88
CA CYS A 580 -6.69 29.34 -1.54
C CYS A 580 -5.18 29.69 -1.46
N ALA A 581 -4.52 30.50 -2.29
CA ALA A 581 -4.96 31.75 -2.93
C ALA A 581 -6.34 32.22 -2.45
N VAL A 582 -6.42 32.63 -1.17
CA VAL A 582 -7.65 33.07 -0.53
C VAL A 582 -8.30 34.09 -1.46
N SER A 583 -9.40 33.69 -2.11
CA SER A 583 -10.07 34.61 -3.03
C SER A 583 -10.52 35.80 -2.21
N ALA A 584 -10.40 37.01 -2.73
CA ALA A 584 -10.77 38.21 -2.00
C ALA A 584 -12.28 38.25 -1.63
N ALA A 585 -13.07 37.28 -2.13
CA ALA A 585 -14.46 37.03 -1.77
C ALA A 585 -14.66 36.07 -0.56
N MET A 586 -13.68 35.20 -0.24
CA MET A 586 -13.69 34.43 1.02
C MET A 586 -13.12 35.23 2.21
N VAL A 587 -12.46 36.35 1.93
CA VAL A 587 -12.37 37.44 2.91
C VAL A 587 -13.70 38.19 2.90
N ALA A 588 -14.65 37.73 3.73
CA ALA A 588 -15.72 38.62 4.16
C ALA A 588 -15.08 39.88 4.79
N PRO A 589 -15.56 41.12 4.51
CA PRO A 589 -14.89 42.34 4.97
C PRO A 589 -14.84 42.45 6.51
N GLY A 590 -13.79 41.90 7.12
CA GLY A 590 -13.65 41.83 8.58
C GLY A 590 -12.55 40.92 9.15
N THR A 591 -12.02 39.92 8.43
CA THR A 591 -11.02 38.98 8.99
C THR A 591 -9.76 38.82 8.13
N THR A 592 -8.64 39.34 8.63
CA THR A 592 -7.28 39.08 8.15
C THR A 592 -6.61 38.04 9.06
N GLY A 593 -5.99 37.01 8.49
CA GLY A 593 -5.12 36.07 9.19
C GLY A 593 -3.86 35.80 8.36
N GLU A 594 -2.70 35.68 9.01
CA GLU A 594 -1.42 35.44 8.34
C GLU A 594 -1.27 33.96 7.93
N LEU A 595 -0.39 33.68 6.96
CA LEU A 595 -0.16 32.33 6.41
C LEU A 595 1.25 31.85 6.74
N HIS A 596 1.31 30.80 7.56
CA HIS A 596 2.55 30.20 8.04
C HIS A 596 2.79 28.86 7.34
N THR A 597 4.05 28.54 7.04
CA THR A 597 4.42 27.31 6.33
C THR A 597 5.30 26.40 7.19
N LEU A 598 5.05 25.09 7.13
CA LEU A 598 5.73 24.09 7.94
C LEU A 598 6.20 22.90 7.11
N ASN A 599 7.50 22.77 6.96
CA ASN A 599 8.12 21.60 6.34
C ASN A 599 8.25 20.46 7.36
N ALA A 600 7.54 19.35 7.13
CA ALA A 600 7.59 18.09 7.88
C ALA A 600 8.08 16.91 7.01
N VAL A 601 8.74 17.17 5.89
CA VAL A 601 9.35 16.17 5.00
C VAL A 601 10.49 15.43 5.71
N GLY A 602 10.63 14.13 5.42
CA GLY A 602 11.56 13.21 6.08
C GLY A 602 10.99 12.59 7.36
N LEU A 603 9.98 13.20 7.98
CA LEU A 603 9.31 12.62 9.14
C LEU A 603 8.27 11.57 8.72
N GLN A 604 8.14 10.54 9.55
CA GLN A 604 7.09 9.50 9.48
C GLN A 604 6.19 9.62 10.72
N CYS A 605 4.96 9.10 10.68
CA CYS A 605 4.01 9.08 11.80
C CYS A 605 4.69 8.63 13.12
N PRO A 606 4.50 9.36 14.26
CA PRO A 606 3.63 10.52 14.46
C PRO A 606 4.28 11.89 14.14
N GLY A 607 5.52 11.92 13.66
CA GLY A 607 6.35 13.12 13.51
C GLY A 607 5.68 14.31 12.78
N PRO A 608 5.03 14.14 11.61
CA PRO A 608 4.34 15.22 10.92
C PRO A 608 3.21 15.85 11.75
N ILE A 609 2.38 15.03 12.42
CA ILE A 609 1.29 15.51 13.28
C ILE A 609 1.86 16.24 14.51
N MET A 610 2.88 15.68 15.15
CA MET A 610 3.54 16.33 16.31
C MET A 610 4.19 17.67 15.95
N LYS A 611 4.71 17.81 14.72
CA LYS A 611 5.22 19.10 14.23
C LYS A 611 4.09 20.08 13.93
N THR A 612 2.99 19.60 13.34
CA THR A 612 1.79 20.37 13.03
C THR A 612 1.14 20.94 14.28
N TYR A 613 0.97 20.11 15.31
CA TYR A 613 0.40 20.49 16.60
C TYR A 613 1.18 21.67 17.22
N LYS A 614 2.51 21.55 17.34
CA LYS A 614 3.37 22.58 17.92
C LYS A 614 3.38 23.90 17.13
N ALA A 615 3.24 23.83 15.80
CA ALA A 615 3.10 25.02 14.98
C ALA A 615 1.71 25.67 15.16
N MET A 616 0.64 24.88 15.22
CA MET A 616 -0.71 25.38 15.44
C MET A 616 -0.90 25.99 16.85
N GLU A 617 -0.22 25.47 17.87
CA GLU A 617 -0.20 26.11 19.20
C GLU A 617 0.32 27.55 19.14
N ALA A 618 1.33 27.81 18.30
CA ALA A 618 2.03 29.09 18.20
C ALA A 618 1.33 30.17 17.33
N LEU A 619 0.27 29.83 16.60
CA LEU A 619 -0.51 30.78 15.81
C LEU A 619 -1.58 31.51 16.63
N ASP A 620 -2.06 32.65 16.14
CA ASP A 620 -3.25 33.33 16.65
C ASP A 620 -4.55 32.85 15.96
N ALA A 621 -5.70 33.19 16.55
CA ALA A 621 -6.99 32.72 16.05
C ALA A 621 -7.39 33.38 14.72
N GLY A 622 -7.68 32.55 13.71
CA GLY A 622 -7.97 32.97 12.34
C GLY A 622 -6.80 32.83 11.37
N GLU A 623 -5.58 32.62 11.87
CA GLU A 623 -4.38 32.39 11.05
C GLU A 623 -4.38 30.99 10.40
N LEU A 624 -3.54 30.85 9.37
CA LEU A 624 -3.46 29.69 8.49
C LEU A 624 -2.11 28.99 8.64
N LEU A 625 -2.14 27.65 8.68
CA LEU A 625 -0.94 26.81 8.64
C LEU A 625 -0.98 25.88 7.43
N GLU A 626 -0.02 26.04 6.51
CA GLU A 626 0.27 25.05 5.48
C GLU A 626 1.35 24.08 5.97
N VAL A 627 1.09 22.78 5.95
CA VAL A 627 2.04 21.73 6.36
C VAL A 627 2.32 20.77 5.21
N THR A 628 3.61 20.59 4.90
CA THR A 628 4.08 19.68 3.84
C THR A 628 4.86 18.51 4.42
N ALA A 629 4.33 17.29 4.32
CA ALA A 629 4.91 16.05 4.87
C ALA A 629 5.18 15.00 3.79
N SER A 630 5.97 13.96 4.12
CA SER A 630 6.29 12.84 3.21
C SER A 630 5.74 11.48 3.63
N ASP A 631 4.97 11.40 4.72
CA ASP A 631 4.24 10.17 5.08
C ASP A 631 2.86 10.19 4.40
N PRO A 632 2.52 9.18 3.57
CA PRO A 632 1.18 9.04 2.99
C PRO A 632 0.05 8.98 4.05
N ALA A 633 0.32 8.53 5.28
CA ALA A 633 -0.67 8.51 6.36
C ALA A 633 -1.02 9.90 6.89
N PHE A 634 -0.18 10.93 6.68
CA PHE A 634 -0.46 12.27 7.18
C PHE A 634 -1.81 12.82 6.68
N GLY A 635 -2.23 12.41 5.47
CA GLY A 635 -3.50 12.80 4.87
C GLY A 635 -4.73 12.27 5.61
N CYS A 636 -4.67 11.08 6.24
CA CYS A 636 -5.78 10.57 7.06
C CYS A 636 -5.61 10.93 8.55
N ASP A 637 -4.38 10.89 9.08
CA ASP A 637 -4.05 11.28 10.45
C ASP A 637 -4.48 12.73 10.74
N ILE A 638 -4.25 13.67 9.80
CA ILE A 638 -4.59 15.08 10.01
C ILE A 638 -6.10 15.35 9.96
N ARG A 639 -6.87 14.56 9.19
CA ARG A 639 -8.34 14.63 9.16
C ARG A 639 -8.92 14.21 10.52
N ALA A 640 -8.33 13.19 11.15
CA ALA A 640 -8.70 12.78 12.51
C ALA A 640 -8.28 13.83 13.55
N TRP A 641 -7.04 14.35 13.46
CA TRP A 641 -6.49 15.33 14.39
C TRP A 641 -7.25 16.67 14.38
N ALA A 642 -7.55 17.22 13.19
CA ALA A 642 -8.29 18.48 13.06
C ALA A 642 -9.69 18.37 13.68
N LYS A 643 -10.41 17.28 13.36
CA LYS A 643 -11.72 16.95 13.94
C LYS A 643 -11.68 16.78 15.47
N LYS A 644 -10.57 16.27 16.03
CA LYS A 644 -10.38 16.07 17.48
C LYS A 644 -9.99 17.36 18.21
N THR A 645 -9.31 18.30 17.52
CA THR A 645 -8.83 19.57 18.11
C THR A 645 -9.75 20.76 17.86
N GLY A 646 -10.72 20.64 16.95
CA GLY A 646 -11.64 21.74 16.60
C GLY A 646 -11.04 22.79 15.65
N ASN A 647 -9.88 22.52 15.05
CA ASN A 647 -9.30 23.36 14.01
C ASN A 647 -9.93 23.05 12.65
N ASP A 648 -10.12 24.09 11.83
CA ASP A 648 -10.70 23.95 10.50
C ASP A 648 -9.66 23.37 9.53
N LEU A 649 -9.96 22.23 8.93
CA LEU A 649 -9.16 21.62 7.87
C LEU A 649 -9.65 22.12 6.50
N LEU A 650 -8.97 23.13 5.96
CA LEU A 650 -9.36 23.81 4.72
C LEU A 650 -9.01 23.00 3.47
N SER A 651 -7.87 22.30 3.45
CA SER A 651 -7.55 21.34 2.38
C SER A 651 -6.54 20.28 2.81
N VAL A 652 -6.60 19.13 2.13
CA VAL A 652 -5.53 18.12 2.09
C VAL A 652 -5.30 17.81 0.62
N LYS A 653 -4.05 17.91 0.17
CA LYS A 653 -3.59 17.61 -1.19
C LYS A 653 -2.52 16.54 -1.10
N ALA A 654 -2.39 15.74 -2.16
CA ALA A 654 -1.18 14.98 -2.43
C ALA A 654 -0.54 15.48 -3.73
N GLU A 655 0.77 15.71 -3.73
CA GLU A 655 1.55 16.10 -4.91
C GLU A 655 3.00 15.57 -4.80
N LYS A 656 3.48 14.87 -5.83
CA LYS A 656 4.85 14.28 -5.89
C LYS A 656 5.14 13.40 -4.67
N GLY A 657 4.12 12.67 -4.22
CA GLY A 657 4.13 11.85 -3.02
C GLY A 657 4.43 12.62 -1.72
N LEU A 658 4.18 13.93 -1.69
CA LEU A 658 4.09 14.74 -0.48
C LEU A 658 2.63 15.00 -0.17
N VAL A 659 2.28 15.08 1.11
CA VAL A 659 0.94 15.50 1.56
C VAL A 659 1.05 16.95 2.02
N ILE A 660 0.27 17.84 1.40
CA ILE A 660 0.22 19.28 1.71
C ILE A 660 -1.15 19.58 2.33
N VAL A 661 -1.17 20.16 3.52
CA VAL A 661 -2.38 20.36 4.32
C VAL A 661 -2.51 21.83 4.67
N LEU A 662 -3.66 22.45 4.36
CA LEU A 662 -3.98 23.79 4.82
C LEU A 662 -4.99 23.72 5.97
N LEU A 663 -4.61 24.25 7.13
CA LEU A 663 -5.40 24.34 8.34
C LEU A 663 -5.65 25.81 8.69
N ARG A 664 -6.72 26.09 9.44
CA ARG A 664 -6.97 27.39 10.09
C ARG A 664 -7.15 27.19 11.58
N LYS A 665 -6.50 28.03 12.39
CA LYS A 665 -6.72 28.03 13.84
C LYS A 665 -8.09 28.65 14.13
N VAL A 666 -8.99 27.87 14.72
CA VAL A 666 -10.30 28.39 15.15
C VAL A 666 -10.12 29.03 16.53
N ALA A 667 -10.76 30.18 16.76
CA ALA A 667 -10.80 30.78 18.08
C ALA A 667 -11.44 29.80 19.07
N THR A 668 -10.72 29.42 20.12
CA THR A 668 -11.30 28.64 21.21
C THR A 668 -12.46 29.43 21.80
N ALA A 669 -13.67 28.87 21.71
CA ALA A 669 -14.83 29.45 22.35
C ALA A 669 -14.54 29.64 23.86
N PRO A 670 -15.00 30.74 24.50
CA PRO A 670 -14.73 30.96 25.91
C PRO A 670 -15.17 29.76 26.73
N VAL A 671 -14.25 29.20 27.52
CA VAL A 671 -14.58 28.16 28.51
C VAL A 671 -15.65 28.75 29.42
N ALA A 672 -16.85 28.15 29.40
CA ALA A 672 -17.98 28.62 30.19
C ALA A 672 -17.56 28.69 31.67
N THR A 673 -17.82 29.85 32.28
CA THR A 673 -17.13 30.27 33.51
C THR A 673 -17.26 29.27 34.66
N ALA A 674 -16.12 28.76 35.11
CA ALA A 674 -15.90 28.15 36.41
C ALA A 674 -16.94 27.09 36.85
N ALA A 675 -16.75 25.85 36.40
CA ALA A 675 -16.76 24.78 37.37
C ALA A 675 -15.65 25.06 38.43
N ALA A 676 -15.86 24.63 39.68
CA ALA A 676 -14.96 24.92 40.80
C ALA A 676 -13.50 24.48 40.52
N PRO A 677 -12.50 25.11 41.16
CA PRO A 677 -11.11 24.66 41.01
C PRO A 677 -11.00 23.19 41.40
N VAL A 678 -10.53 22.36 40.47
CA VAL A 678 -10.23 20.96 40.74
C VAL A 678 -9.01 20.94 41.64
N GLU A 679 -9.23 20.65 42.92
CA GLU A 679 -8.19 20.56 43.93
C GLU A 679 -7.31 19.35 43.61
N LYS A 680 -6.09 19.62 43.14
CA LYS A 680 -5.15 18.58 42.68
C LYS A 680 -4.54 17.88 43.88
N ASP A 681 -5.15 16.76 44.27
CA ASP A 681 -4.74 16.02 45.48
C ASP A 681 -3.95 14.73 45.19
N LYS A 682 -3.61 14.45 43.91
CA LYS A 682 -2.75 13.32 43.51
C LYS A 682 -1.28 13.60 43.92
N LEU A 683 -0.56 12.54 44.30
CA LEU A 683 0.87 12.56 44.63
C LEU A 683 1.63 11.70 43.61
N THR A 684 2.63 12.26 42.91
CA THR A 684 3.55 11.46 42.08
C THR A 684 4.91 11.33 42.76
N LEU A 685 5.50 10.14 42.76
CA LEU A 685 6.92 9.95 43.05
C LEU A 685 7.65 9.46 41.80
N VAL A 686 8.97 9.61 41.77
CA VAL A 686 9.87 8.97 40.82
C VAL A 686 10.88 8.16 41.63
N VAL A 687 11.12 6.90 41.24
CA VAL A 687 11.99 5.97 41.97
C VAL A 687 13.10 5.49 41.04
N PHE A 688 14.35 5.84 41.36
CA PHE A 688 15.51 5.63 40.48
C PHE A 688 16.47 4.51 40.92
N SER A 689 16.34 4.01 42.16
CA SER A 689 17.37 3.17 42.80
C SER A 689 16.82 1.90 43.45
N ASP A 690 17.61 0.84 43.40
CA ASP A 690 17.40 -0.51 43.94
C ASP A 690 17.97 -0.75 45.35
N ASP A 691 18.68 0.22 45.94
CA ASP A 691 19.17 0.11 47.32
C ASP A 691 18.01 -0.07 48.31
N LEU A 692 18.05 -1.17 49.07
CA LEU A 692 16.99 -1.62 49.97
C LEU A 692 16.43 -0.52 50.90
N ASP A 693 17.29 0.35 51.43
CA ASP A 693 16.90 1.43 52.34
C ASP A 693 16.20 2.60 51.66
N LYS A 694 16.48 2.88 50.38
CA LYS A 694 15.77 3.91 49.59
C LYS A 694 14.41 3.39 49.14
N VAL A 695 14.36 2.14 48.68
CA VAL A 695 13.14 1.43 48.29
C VAL A 695 12.11 1.47 49.41
N MET A 696 12.51 1.09 50.62
CA MET A 696 11.63 1.13 51.79
C MET A 696 11.07 2.53 52.06
N ALA A 697 11.87 3.59 51.89
CA ALA A 697 11.40 4.96 52.07
C ALA A 697 10.31 5.33 51.04
N SER A 698 10.52 5.03 49.76
CA SER A 698 9.54 5.27 48.69
C SER A 698 8.21 4.55 48.94
N MET A 699 8.26 3.25 49.29
CA MET A 699 7.04 2.46 49.49
C MET A 699 6.25 2.88 50.74
N ILE A 700 6.93 3.26 51.84
CA ILE A 700 6.27 3.73 53.06
C ILE A 700 5.56 5.08 52.81
N ILE A 701 6.21 6.01 52.12
CA ILE A 701 5.64 7.34 51.83
C ILE A 701 4.37 7.21 50.96
N ALA A 702 4.41 6.35 49.93
CA ALA A 702 3.28 6.11 49.06
C ALA A 702 2.11 5.40 49.76
N ASN A 703 2.37 4.39 50.59
CA ASN A 703 1.32 3.70 51.36
C ASN A 703 0.64 4.67 52.34
N GLY A 704 1.41 5.54 52.99
CA GLY A 704 0.87 6.59 53.87
C GLY A 704 -0.05 7.56 53.13
N ALA A 705 0.30 7.96 51.90
CA ALA A 705 -0.53 8.85 51.09
C ALA A 705 -1.83 8.19 50.60
N LEU A 706 -1.77 6.93 50.12
CA LEU A 706 -2.96 6.13 49.79
C LEU A 706 -3.89 5.98 51.00
N ALA A 707 -3.34 5.62 52.16
CA ALA A 707 -4.12 5.44 53.40
C ALA A 707 -4.77 6.75 53.90
N MET A 708 -4.28 7.91 53.47
CA MET A 708 -4.90 9.22 53.70
C MET A 708 -5.96 9.57 52.64
N GLY A 709 -6.29 8.66 51.71
CA GLY A 709 -7.29 8.83 50.66
C GLY A 709 -6.79 9.59 49.42
N LYS A 710 -5.48 9.87 49.32
CA LYS A 710 -4.90 10.57 48.18
C LYS A 710 -4.56 9.60 47.06
N PRO A 711 -4.91 9.87 45.79
CA PRO A 711 -4.40 9.08 44.68
C PRO A 711 -2.87 9.19 44.59
N VAL A 712 -2.16 8.09 44.36
CA VAL A 712 -0.70 8.08 44.28
C VAL A 712 -0.23 7.41 43.00
N SER A 713 0.83 7.94 42.41
CA SER A 713 1.55 7.31 41.29
C SER A 713 3.05 7.26 41.58
N LEU A 714 3.76 6.24 41.09
CA LEU A 714 5.21 6.09 41.27
C LEU A 714 5.88 5.72 39.96
N PHE A 715 6.74 6.59 39.42
CA PHE A 715 7.43 6.39 38.15
C PHE A 715 8.80 5.74 38.35
N PHE A 716 8.96 4.46 38.02
CA PHE A 716 10.18 3.67 38.20
C PHE A 716 11.08 3.77 36.98
N THR A 717 12.38 4.02 37.19
CA THR A 717 13.32 4.32 36.09
C THR A 717 14.75 3.90 36.42
N PHE A 718 15.52 3.50 35.40
CA PHE A 718 16.83 2.85 35.54
C PHE A 718 16.86 1.75 36.62
N TRP A 719 17.78 1.77 37.58
CA TRP A 719 17.90 0.71 38.61
C TRP A 719 16.66 0.59 39.49
N GLY A 720 15.84 1.64 39.61
CA GLY A 720 14.52 1.59 40.25
C GLY A 720 13.56 0.56 39.65
N LEU A 721 13.86 0.03 38.46
CA LEU A 721 13.12 -1.06 37.82
C LEU A 721 13.39 -2.42 38.48
N ASP A 722 14.59 -2.65 39.04
CA ASP A 722 14.91 -3.90 39.74
C ASP A 722 14.11 -4.08 41.05
N VAL A 723 13.65 -2.96 41.62
CA VAL A 723 12.77 -2.90 42.81
C VAL A 723 11.45 -3.62 42.58
N ILE A 724 10.90 -3.45 41.38
CA ILE A 724 9.60 -3.94 40.98
C ILE A 724 9.73 -5.23 40.15
N ARG A 725 10.82 -5.99 40.33
CA ARG A 725 10.99 -7.29 39.69
C ARG A 725 10.25 -8.43 40.40
N ARG A 726 9.83 -9.46 39.67
CA ARG A 726 9.11 -10.65 40.17
C ARG A 726 10.05 -11.84 40.40
N VAL A 727 9.86 -12.50 41.55
CA VAL A 727 10.73 -13.60 42.05
C VAL A 727 10.79 -14.79 41.09
N ASP A 728 9.70 -15.06 40.37
CA ASP A 728 9.45 -16.23 39.52
C ASP A 728 9.65 -15.96 38.02
N ALA A 729 10.41 -14.91 37.70
CA ALA A 729 10.70 -14.48 36.33
C ALA A 729 11.06 -15.65 35.39
N PRO A 730 10.37 -15.83 34.23
CA PRO A 730 10.65 -16.93 33.32
C PRO A 730 12.08 -16.87 32.76
N HIS A 731 12.53 -17.94 32.09
CA HIS A 731 13.87 -17.98 31.51
C HIS A 731 13.94 -17.51 30.05
N LEU A 732 14.40 -16.27 29.88
CA LEU A 732 14.18 -15.48 28.67
C LEU A 732 15.33 -15.61 27.68
N ASN A 733 15.00 -15.81 26.40
CA ASN A 733 15.99 -16.02 25.36
C ASN A 733 16.53 -14.68 24.78
N LYS A 734 17.16 -13.89 25.66
CA LYS A 734 17.69 -12.56 25.36
C LYS A 734 19.01 -12.60 24.54
N PRO A 735 19.35 -11.53 23.79
CA PRO A 735 20.67 -11.33 23.19
C PRO A 735 21.80 -11.46 24.22
N MET A 736 23.01 -11.83 23.76
CA MET A 736 24.10 -12.25 24.67
C MET A 736 24.47 -11.18 25.72
N MET A 737 24.45 -9.90 25.37
CA MET A 737 24.79 -8.81 26.30
C MET A 737 23.68 -8.60 27.33
N ASP A 738 22.44 -8.46 26.87
CA ASP A 738 21.24 -8.24 27.67
C ASP A 738 21.01 -9.42 28.63
N ARG A 739 21.25 -10.65 28.17
CA ARG A 739 21.20 -11.87 28.99
C ARG A 739 22.25 -11.86 30.10
N MET A 740 23.46 -11.36 29.81
CA MET A 740 24.54 -11.23 30.78
C MET A 740 24.23 -10.16 31.84
N PHE A 741 23.68 -9.00 31.43
CA PHE A 741 23.15 -8.00 32.36
C PHE A 741 22.04 -8.59 33.25
N SER A 742 21.06 -9.27 32.65
CA SER A 742 19.91 -9.83 33.38
C SER A 742 20.32 -10.84 34.47
N THR A 743 21.42 -11.56 34.26
CA THR A 743 22.00 -12.51 35.25
C THR A 743 22.88 -11.85 36.33
N MET A 744 23.15 -10.54 36.25
CA MET A 744 23.95 -9.80 37.25
C MET A 744 23.10 -8.90 38.17
N LEU A 745 21.80 -8.76 37.88
CA LEU A 745 20.90 -7.83 38.57
C LEU A 745 19.96 -8.55 39.57
N PRO A 746 19.38 -7.84 40.56
CA PRO A 746 18.44 -8.43 41.52
C PRO A 746 17.22 -9.08 40.85
N SER A 747 16.65 -10.12 41.47
CA SER A 747 15.45 -10.79 40.95
C SER A 747 14.14 -10.10 41.32
N ASP A 748 14.10 -9.33 42.42
CA ASP A 748 12.88 -8.76 43.00
C ASP A 748 13.17 -7.88 44.24
N ALA A 749 12.13 -7.20 44.72
CA ALA A 749 12.12 -6.36 45.92
C ALA A 749 12.71 -7.03 47.19
N ASP A 750 12.46 -8.34 47.36
CA ASP A 750 12.89 -9.08 48.55
C ASP A 750 14.24 -9.80 48.39
N HIS A 751 14.81 -9.74 47.18
CA HIS A 751 16.19 -10.14 46.85
C HIS A 751 17.09 -8.96 46.45
N LEU A 752 16.68 -7.71 46.71
CA LEU A 752 17.59 -6.56 46.74
C LEU A 752 18.73 -6.83 47.72
N ASN A 753 19.96 -6.93 47.20
CA ASN A 753 21.14 -7.45 47.90
C ASN A 753 22.10 -6.37 48.42
N THR A 754 21.88 -5.09 48.06
CA THR A 754 22.68 -3.94 48.52
C THR A 754 21.88 -3.04 49.44
N ILE A 755 22.60 -2.28 50.28
CA ILE A 755 22.06 -1.12 51.01
C ILE A 755 23.04 0.04 50.82
N SER A 756 22.54 1.27 50.81
CA SER A 756 23.30 2.44 50.33
C SER A 756 24.59 2.75 51.11
N LYS A 757 24.74 2.24 52.34
CA LYS A 757 25.93 2.38 53.20
C LYS A 757 26.15 1.15 54.09
N MET A 758 27.43 0.82 54.32
CA MET A 758 27.86 -0.29 55.20
C MET A 758 27.45 -1.71 54.73
N ASP A 759 27.29 -1.91 53.42
CA ASP A 759 26.87 -3.18 52.82
C ASP A 759 27.81 -4.38 53.10
N MET A 760 29.12 -4.17 53.19
CA MET A 760 30.10 -5.23 53.52
C MET A 760 30.04 -6.48 52.59
N HIS A 761 29.80 -6.28 51.29
CA HIS A 761 29.63 -7.33 50.28
C HIS A 761 28.37 -8.20 50.51
N GLY A 762 27.21 -7.54 50.63
CA GLY A 762 25.89 -8.16 50.82
C GLY A 762 25.64 -8.70 52.24
N LEU A 763 26.51 -8.41 53.21
CA LEU A 763 26.32 -8.80 54.61
C LEU A 763 25.37 -7.84 55.34
N GLY A 764 25.46 -6.55 55.04
CA GLY A 764 24.64 -5.48 55.60
C GLY A 764 23.16 -5.64 55.23
N ALA A 765 22.85 -5.97 53.97
CA ALA A 765 21.49 -6.29 53.52
C ALA A 765 20.87 -7.44 54.33
N LYS A 766 21.64 -8.49 54.62
CA LYS A 766 21.18 -9.64 55.42
C LYS A 766 20.99 -9.28 56.90
N MET A 767 21.85 -8.44 57.46
CA MET A 767 21.71 -7.94 58.83
C MET A 767 20.48 -7.03 59.00
N ILE A 768 20.25 -6.09 58.08
CA ILE A 768 19.12 -5.16 58.20
C ILE A 768 17.78 -5.86 57.97
N ARG A 769 17.67 -6.79 56.99
CA ARG A 769 16.47 -7.63 56.79
C ARG A 769 16.11 -8.42 58.06
N LYS A 770 17.10 -8.96 58.77
CA LYS A 770 16.86 -9.60 60.08
C LYS A 770 16.35 -8.61 61.14
N VAL A 771 16.96 -7.43 61.26
CA VAL A 771 16.54 -6.42 62.25
C VAL A 771 15.13 -5.86 61.95
N MET A 772 14.72 -5.83 60.68
CA MET A 772 13.35 -5.49 60.26
C MET A 772 12.35 -6.58 60.68
N HIS A 773 12.62 -7.84 60.32
CA HIS A 773 11.83 -9.01 60.70
C HIS A 773 11.64 -9.11 62.23
N ASP A 774 12.74 -9.05 62.99
CA ASP A 774 12.74 -9.17 64.46
C ASP A 774 12.03 -7.98 65.16
N LYS A 775 11.67 -6.93 64.41
CA LYS A 775 10.88 -5.78 64.87
C LYS A 775 9.47 -5.70 64.26
N GLY A 776 9.06 -6.66 63.43
CA GLY A 776 7.76 -6.64 62.75
C GLY A 776 7.60 -5.52 61.72
N VAL A 777 8.70 -5.06 61.11
CA VAL A 777 8.66 -4.15 59.96
C VAL A 777 8.46 -5.00 58.70
N GLU A 778 7.47 -4.65 57.88
CA GLU A 778 7.17 -5.37 56.63
C GLU A 778 8.31 -5.29 55.62
N THR A 779 8.31 -6.23 54.68
CA THR A 779 9.31 -6.31 53.61
C THR A 779 8.98 -5.32 52.47
N PRO A 780 9.98 -4.96 51.64
CA PRO A 780 9.74 -4.25 50.38
C PRO A 780 8.60 -4.88 49.55
N GLY A 781 8.60 -6.22 49.41
CA GLY A 781 7.58 -6.95 48.67
C GLY A 781 6.15 -6.75 49.22
N ASN A 782 5.96 -6.89 50.54
CA ASN A 782 4.65 -6.69 51.17
C ASN A 782 4.14 -5.25 51.06
N LEU A 783 5.02 -4.26 51.24
CA LEU A 783 4.64 -2.85 51.13
C LEU A 783 4.33 -2.47 49.67
N LEU A 784 5.06 -3.05 48.71
CA LEU A 784 4.79 -2.90 47.28
C LEU A 784 3.46 -3.55 46.88
N HIS A 785 3.15 -4.75 47.38
CA HIS A 785 1.85 -5.40 47.22
C HIS A 785 0.72 -4.53 47.77
N SER A 786 0.92 -3.95 48.96
CA SER A 786 -0.04 -3.04 49.62
C SER A 786 -0.32 -1.77 48.80
N LEU A 787 0.65 -1.27 48.03
CA LEU A 787 0.42 -0.17 47.07
C LEU A 787 -0.50 -0.59 45.92
N VAL A 788 -0.27 -1.77 45.36
CA VAL A 788 -1.05 -2.30 44.22
C VAL A 788 -2.49 -2.59 44.67
N GLU A 789 -2.69 -3.25 45.81
CA GLU A 789 -4.02 -3.47 46.40
C GLU A 789 -4.72 -2.16 46.81
N GLY A 790 -3.95 -1.18 47.29
CA GLY A 790 -4.46 0.15 47.63
C GLY A 790 -4.73 1.06 46.43
N GLY A 791 -4.40 0.64 45.20
CA GLY A 791 -4.70 1.36 43.97
C GLY A 791 -3.72 2.49 43.62
N ALA A 792 -2.45 2.43 44.06
CA ALA A 792 -1.41 3.32 43.54
C ALA A 792 -0.99 2.90 42.12
N GLN A 793 -0.82 3.90 41.26
CA GLN A 793 -0.44 3.72 39.87
C GLN A 793 1.09 3.66 39.75
N LEU A 794 1.65 2.46 39.85
CA LEU A 794 3.06 2.21 39.59
C LEU A 794 3.32 2.32 38.09
N ILE A 795 4.36 3.03 37.64
CA ILE A 795 4.61 3.33 36.22
C ILE A 795 6.09 3.11 35.88
N ALA A 796 6.48 2.07 35.15
CA ALA A 796 7.87 1.92 34.68
C ALA A 796 8.22 2.90 33.52
N CYS A 797 9.50 3.03 33.18
CA CYS A 797 10.03 4.06 32.28
C CYS A 797 10.76 3.47 31.06
N GLN A 798 10.17 3.61 29.86
CA GLN A 798 10.58 2.78 28.72
C GLN A 798 12.05 2.83 28.33
N MET A 799 12.56 4.04 28.14
CA MET A 799 13.92 4.26 27.64
C MET A 799 14.97 3.62 28.56
N SER A 800 14.63 3.40 29.84
CA SER A 800 15.49 2.67 30.78
C SER A 800 15.40 1.16 30.60
N MET A 801 14.19 0.63 30.34
CA MET A 801 13.95 -0.79 30.06
C MET A 801 14.74 -1.25 28.83
N ASP A 802 14.63 -0.53 27.72
CA ASP A 802 15.36 -0.83 26.48
C ASP A 802 16.89 -0.78 26.65
N VAL A 803 17.37 0.11 27.51
CA VAL A 803 18.81 0.30 27.78
C VAL A 803 19.38 -0.77 28.71
N MET A 804 18.58 -1.28 29.65
CA MET A 804 19.01 -2.27 30.65
C MET A 804 18.62 -3.71 30.31
N GLY A 805 17.73 -3.91 29.32
CA GLY A 805 17.30 -5.23 28.85
C GLY A 805 16.32 -5.97 29.77
N ILE A 806 15.86 -5.32 30.85
CA ILE A 806 14.90 -5.84 31.84
C ILE A 806 13.48 -5.85 31.26
N GLN A 807 12.67 -6.82 31.67
CA GLN A 807 11.36 -7.11 31.11
C GLN A 807 10.34 -7.55 32.20
N LYS A 808 9.05 -7.29 32.04
CA LYS A 808 7.74 -7.74 32.54
C LYS A 808 7.60 -9.16 32.96
N GLU A 809 8.22 -10.01 32.16
CA GLU A 809 8.29 -11.40 32.48
C GLU A 809 9.11 -11.52 33.78
N GLU A 810 9.96 -10.53 34.04
CA GLU A 810 10.69 -10.22 35.26
C GLU A 810 10.16 -9.01 36.09
N LEU A 811 9.10 -8.25 35.73
CA LEU A 811 8.49 -7.19 36.59
C LEU A 811 7.18 -7.65 37.25
N ILE A 812 6.78 -7.13 38.42
CA ILE A 812 5.55 -7.50 39.14
C ILE A 812 4.25 -7.05 38.45
N ASP A 813 3.15 -7.72 38.78
CA ASP A 813 1.80 -7.42 38.31
C ASP A 813 1.34 -6.01 38.73
N GLY A 814 0.58 -5.33 37.86
CA GLY A 814 -0.04 -4.04 38.17
C GLY A 814 0.85 -2.81 37.94
N VAL A 815 2.02 -2.97 37.30
CA VAL A 815 2.86 -1.85 36.86
C VAL A 815 2.40 -1.35 35.48
N ASP A 816 1.81 -0.15 35.50
CA ASP A 816 1.55 0.70 34.34
C ASP A 816 2.87 1.17 33.71
N ILE A 817 2.84 1.79 32.52
CA ILE A 817 4.10 2.14 31.86
C ILE A 817 3.99 3.27 30.84
N GLY A 818 5.01 4.13 30.82
CA GLY A 818 5.03 5.26 29.91
C GLY A 818 6.42 5.87 29.68
N GLY A 819 6.46 6.78 28.69
CA GLY A 819 7.54 7.72 28.51
C GLY A 819 7.34 9.01 29.33
N VAL A 820 8.19 10.01 29.08
CA VAL A 820 8.15 11.31 29.76
C VAL A 820 6.79 12.01 29.63
N ALA A 821 6.03 11.78 28.55
CA ALA A 821 4.69 12.33 28.38
C ALA A 821 3.68 11.78 29.42
N ALA A 822 3.79 10.51 29.82
CA ALA A 822 2.93 9.92 30.85
C ALA A 822 3.26 10.53 32.23
N PHE A 823 4.54 10.55 32.60
CA PHE A 823 5.00 11.21 33.83
C PHE A 823 4.57 12.69 33.89
N LEU A 824 4.64 13.44 32.80
CA LEU A 824 4.22 14.84 32.76
C LEU A 824 2.70 15.05 32.78
N GLY A 825 1.90 14.08 32.32
CA GLY A 825 0.45 14.06 32.55
C GLY A 825 0.14 13.86 34.04
N GLU A 826 0.73 12.83 34.63
CA GLU A 826 0.58 12.43 36.04
C GLU A 826 1.03 13.52 37.03
N ALA A 827 2.22 14.08 36.81
CA ALA A 827 2.71 15.23 37.57
C ALA A 827 1.92 16.51 37.25
N GLY A 828 1.32 16.59 36.05
CA GLY A 828 0.42 17.67 35.64
C GLY A 828 -0.93 17.65 36.36
N GLU A 829 -1.42 16.48 36.78
CA GLU A 829 -2.63 16.32 37.59
C GLU A 829 -2.37 16.33 39.11
N SER A 830 -1.11 16.19 39.52
CA SER A 830 -0.71 16.09 40.93
C SER A 830 -0.54 17.44 41.65
N GLY A 831 -0.77 17.43 42.97
CA GLY A 831 -0.50 18.55 43.88
C GLY A 831 0.88 18.51 44.52
N THR A 832 1.60 17.39 44.41
CA THR A 832 2.99 17.24 44.87
C THR A 832 3.70 16.21 44.01
N THR A 833 4.98 16.43 43.72
CA THR A 833 5.83 15.48 42.98
C THR A 833 7.21 15.37 43.65
N LEU A 834 7.71 14.14 43.84
CA LEU A 834 8.98 13.83 44.51
C LEU A 834 9.86 12.90 43.66
N PHE A 835 11.16 12.86 43.93
CA PHE A 835 12.14 12.00 43.24
C PHE A 835 13.09 11.39 44.28
N ILE A 836 13.29 10.07 44.26
CA ILE A 836 14.02 9.28 45.29
C ILE A 836 14.94 8.22 44.64
#